data_AF-A0AAN9CEZ8-F1
#
_entry.id   AF-A0AAN9CEZ8-F1
#
_cell.length_a   1.000
_cell.length_b   1.000
_cell.length_c   1.000
_cell.angle_alpha   90.00
_cell.angle_beta   90.00
_cell.angle_gamma   90.00
#
_symmetry.space_group_name_H-M   'P 1'
#
loop_
_entity.id
_entity.type
_entity.pdbx_description
1 polymer ?
#
loop_
_entity_poly.entity_id
_entity_poly.type
_entity_poly.pdbx_seq_one_letter_code
_entity_poly.pdbx_strand_id
1 'polypeptide(L)'
;MAYSGEDTLTAMNVERIIEFIRGGDQKGLKAELQQFNREYAQCFFYDLEQRDRRKRQELEEFRKNKVREYVSDSDSDYDESSDPDVMLRQALATVMIRFLQTQPQGRLLKECLRSLRILSRDKKVLGPLITDRALLTLAHLGGISKAPVPKEDTDHDVDPYDDVIVAISESKLGRADEDDNGGEEDDGSGAVASDAVWGPGNWCGDRKASTFSNISLVPSRRRSSVYKALTPGKRDSRGSVGGAEEEEEKDEDDEEVTRKEVMKILCNIVYNSAWAQERASELGLLCGLTEKLNKEFQSASSPCGQFYTLRFMFLLTALRPELRTQLKQEGGVSLLTTVLEMCLAVQWKEQYEVVLDPVAPPVSVEDSQQAQEALKILFNITHSTHTQEPEEDAASLYRHLAAVLRYCLMVTCEEEEATDELKGHAANMLSALPLSCLDVLVSVPLGPDSHQMNGVNMDCVQNLLMYMERKLEQGEKVKERLTPVLNLLAECSRGHRETRRYLRQQILPPLRDASTKPEKGNTLRNRLVRLMTNLETELKHCAADLLFVLCKENVRRFVKYTGYGNAAGLLATRGLLGGQRSQATSSGTRYSSDSDSDTDEYRQVKDRVNPVTGQVEDEQPDPMEGMTEDEKEEEAHRLISLFNKLSKDNVIQPMGLNQAGRLVPLSELRDLSMEERESEEEHDDLENVE
;
A
#
# COMPACT_ATOMS: atom_id res chain seq x y z
N MET A 1 -6.46 22.26 -60.60
CA MET A 1 -5.10 21.69 -60.55
C MET A 1 -4.83 21.40 -59.08
N ALA A 2 -4.81 20.12 -58.73
CA ALA A 2 -4.82 19.65 -57.36
C ALA A 2 -3.46 19.86 -56.68
N TYR A 3 -3.51 20.43 -55.48
CA TYR A 3 -2.48 20.36 -54.46
C TYR A 3 -2.34 18.89 -54.01
N SER A 4 -1.15 18.31 -54.13
CA SER A 4 -0.77 17.08 -53.41
C SER A 4 -0.06 17.50 -52.12
N GLY A 5 -0.82 17.50 -51.03
CA GLY A 5 -0.26 17.55 -49.68
C GLY A 5 0.23 16.15 -49.30
N GLU A 6 1.52 16.05 -49.02
CA GLU A 6 2.12 14.98 -48.23
C GLU A 6 2.63 15.60 -46.92
N ASP A 7 1.70 15.95 -46.04
CA ASP A 7 2.00 16.18 -44.63
C ASP A 7 2.24 14.82 -43.96
N THR A 8 3.49 14.36 -43.98
CA THR A 8 3.95 13.30 -43.07
C THR A 8 4.31 13.94 -41.73
N LEU A 9 3.35 13.89 -40.80
CA LEU A 9 3.56 14.24 -39.39
C LEU A 9 4.73 13.42 -38.78
N THR A 10 5.72 14.15 -38.28
CA THR A 10 6.52 13.89 -37.06
C THR A 10 6.90 12.44 -36.73
N ALA A 11 7.84 11.87 -37.49
CA ALA A 11 8.69 10.78 -37.01
C ALA A 11 9.96 11.35 -36.39
N MET A 12 10.22 11.04 -35.12
CA MET A 12 11.42 11.44 -34.40
C MET A 12 12.70 11.02 -35.15
N ASN A 13 13.53 11.98 -35.57
CA ASN A 13 14.72 11.68 -36.38
C ASN A 13 15.98 11.57 -35.50
N VAL A 14 16.20 10.37 -34.94
CA VAL A 14 17.38 10.06 -34.09
C VAL A 14 18.70 10.27 -34.84
N GLU A 15 18.73 10.05 -36.16
CA GLU A 15 19.92 10.27 -36.99
C GLU A 15 20.30 11.75 -37.02
N ARG A 16 19.30 12.64 -37.15
CA ARG A 16 19.51 14.10 -37.11
C ARG A 16 20.06 14.56 -35.75
N ILE A 17 19.61 13.94 -34.65
CA ILE A 17 20.12 14.21 -33.31
C ILE A 17 21.61 13.79 -33.22
N ILE A 18 21.97 12.62 -33.75
CA ILE A 18 23.36 12.15 -33.79
C ILE A 18 24.23 13.08 -34.65
N GLU A 19 23.72 13.53 -35.81
CA GLU A 19 24.41 14.50 -36.67
C GLU A 19 24.69 15.82 -35.95
N PHE A 20 23.72 16.36 -35.20
CA PHE A 20 23.95 17.58 -34.42
C PHE A 20 24.98 17.37 -33.30
N ILE A 21 25.02 16.19 -32.66
CA ILE A 21 26.03 15.86 -31.66
C ILE A 21 27.42 15.78 -32.31
N ARG A 22 27.56 15.10 -33.45
CA ARG A 22 28.82 14.98 -34.22
C ARG A 22 29.32 16.33 -34.73
N GLY A 23 28.41 17.17 -35.22
CA GLY A 23 28.71 18.51 -35.74
C GLY A 23 28.96 19.57 -34.67
N GLY A 24 28.75 19.25 -33.38
CA GLY A 24 28.86 20.21 -32.28
C GLY A 24 27.80 21.32 -32.30
N ASP A 25 26.70 21.14 -33.05
CA ASP A 25 25.62 22.13 -33.14
C ASP A 25 24.69 22.05 -31.93
N GLN A 26 25.11 22.68 -30.84
CA GLN A 26 24.33 22.75 -29.61
C GLN A 26 22.98 23.47 -29.78
N LYS A 27 22.84 24.37 -30.76
CA LYS A 27 21.58 25.12 -30.98
C LYS A 27 20.57 24.26 -31.73
N GLY A 28 20.99 23.58 -32.78
CA GLY A 28 20.18 22.62 -33.53
C GLY A 28 19.69 21.48 -32.64
N LEU A 29 20.61 20.88 -31.87
CA LEU A 29 20.27 19.81 -30.92
C LEU A 29 19.25 20.26 -29.88
N LYS A 30 19.44 21.45 -29.30
CA LYS A 30 18.50 22.01 -28.32
C LYS A 30 17.11 22.21 -28.91
N ALA A 31 17.00 22.76 -30.12
CA ALA A 31 15.71 23.04 -30.76
C ALA A 31 14.93 21.74 -31.01
N GLU A 32 15.61 20.69 -31.47
CA GLU A 32 15.02 19.37 -31.73
C GLU A 32 14.53 18.72 -30.43
N LEU A 33 15.34 18.74 -29.37
CA LEU A 33 14.96 18.20 -28.05
C LEU A 33 13.81 18.98 -27.42
N GLN A 34 13.78 20.31 -27.58
CA GLN A 34 12.67 21.14 -27.11
C GLN A 34 11.36 20.82 -27.82
N GLN A 35 11.42 20.54 -29.13
CA GLN A 35 10.25 20.14 -29.88
C GLN A 35 9.71 18.80 -29.37
N PHE A 36 10.59 17.81 -29.18
CA PHE A 36 10.22 16.54 -28.57
C PHE A 36 9.64 16.72 -27.15
N ASN A 37 10.29 17.52 -26.31
CA ASN A 37 9.84 17.74 -24.94
C ASN A 37 8.43 18.36 -24.91
N ARG A 38 8.11 19.32 -25.79
CA ARG A 38 6.77 19.92 -25.87
C ARG A 38 5.71 18.93 -26.32
N GLU A 39 6.03 18.07 -27.28
CA GLU A 39 5.08 17.10 -27.83
C GLU A 39 4.76 15.98 -26.84
N TYR A 40 5.76 15.51 -26.08
CA TYR A 40 5.63 14.32 -25.23
C TYR A 40 5.62 14.61 -23.72
N ALA A 41 5.66 15.87 -23.27
CA ALA A 41 5.72 16.25 -21.85
C ALA A 41 4.63 15.59 -20.98
N GLN A 42 3.40 15.49 -21.50
CA GLN A 42 2.23 14.95 -20.80
C GLN A 42 1.90 13.50 -21.17
N CYS A 43 2.75 12.86 -21.99
CA CYS A 43 2.56 11.47 -22.37
C CYS A 43 2.93 10.52 -21.23
N PHE A 44 2.05 9.54 -21.02
CA PHE A 44 2.32 8.36 -20.22
C PHE A 44 2.17 7.15 -21.12
N PHE A 45 3.18 6.28 -21.12
CA PHE A 45 3.17 5.05 -21.90
C PHE A 45 2.42 3.99 -21.10
N TYR A 46 1.12 3.83 -21.39
CA TYR A 46 0.31 2.80 -20.77
C TYR A 46 0.14 1.61 -21.69
N ASP A 47 0.48 0.42 -21.19
CA ASP A 47 0.03 -0.85 -21.79
C ASP A 47 -1.42 -1.17 -21.36
N LEU A 48 -2.33 -0.18 -21.48
CA LEU A 48 -3.73 -0.30 -21.06
C LEU A 48 -4.40 -1.49 -21.73
N GLU A 49 -4.09 -1.71 -23.01
CA GLU A 49 -4.66 -2.79 -23.79
C GLU A 49 -4.10 -4.16 -23.40
N GLN A 50 -2.81 -4.27 -23.05
CA GLN A 50 -2.25 -5.51 -22.49
C GLN A 50 -2.76 -5.78 -21.07
N ARG A 51 -2.91 -4.76 -20.22
CA ARG A 51 -3.49 -4.91 -18.87
C ARG A 51 -4.95 -5.33 -18.95
N ASP A 52 -5.72 -4.76 -19.87
CA ASP A 52 -7.11 -5.14 -20.11
C ASP A 52 -7.22 -6.51 -20.80
N ARG A 53 -6.28 -6.89 -21.68
CA ARG A 53 -6.17 -8.26 -22.19
C ARG A 53 -5.82 -9.25 -21.09
N ARG A 54 -4.82 -8.98 -20.25
CA ARG A 54 -4.45 -9.83 -19.11
C ARG A 54 -5.61 -9.98 -18.14
N LYS A 55 -6.29 -8.88 -17.79
CA LYS A 55 -7.51 -8.94 -16.97
C LYS A 55 -8.62 -9.74 -17.64
N ARG A 56 -8.83 -9.60 -18.96
CA ARG A 56 -9.83 -10.39 -19.70
C ARG A 56 -9.45 -11.86 -19.77
N GLN A 57 -8.18 -12.18 -19.96
CA GLN A 57 -7.63 -13.54 -19.96
C GLN A 57 -7.73 -14.15 -18.56
N GLU A 58 -7.33 -13.46 -17.50
CA GLU A 58 -7.52 -13.86 -16.10
C GLU A 58 -9.01 -14.06 -15.77
N LEU A 59 -9.91 -13.20 -16.27
CA LEU A 59 -11.35 -13.35 -16.07
C LEU A 59 -11.93 -14.53 -16.87
N GLU A 60 -11.40 -14.80 -18.07
CA GLU A 60 -11.77 -15.94 -18.92
C GLU A 60 -11.21 -17.26 -18.37
N GLU A 61 -9.98 -17.26 -17.84
CA GLU A 61 -9.38 -18.37 -17.12
C GLU A 61 -10.11 -18.65 -15.82
N PHE A 62 -10.46 -17.61 -15.05
CA PHE A 62 -11.30 -17.75 -13.87
C PHE A 62 -12.69 -18.30 -14.22
N ARG A 63 -13.26 -17.91 -15.37
CA ARG A 63 -14.52 -18.47 -15.88
C ARG A 63 -14.39 -19.92 -16.35
N LYS A 64 -13.26 -20.29 -16.98
CA LYS A 64 -12.97 -21.67 -17.42
C LYS A 64 -12.67 -22.60 -16.23
N ASN A 65 -11.93 -22.12 -15.22
CA ASN A 65 -11.54 -22.89 -14.04
C ASN A 65 -12.69 -23.19 -13.07
N LYS A 66 -13.89 -22.63 -13.27
CA LYS A 66 -15.10 -23.07 -12.56
C LYS A 66 -15.65 -24.40 -13.07
N VAL A 67 -15.18 -24.92 -14.21
CA VAL A 67 -15.62 -26.20 -14.79
C VAL A 67 -14.42 -26.96 -15.37
N ARG A 68 -13.89 -27.91 -14.59
CA ARG A 68 -12.85 -28.93 -14.85
C ARG A 68 -11.45 -28.67 -14.29
N GLU A 69 -10.98 -29.68 -13.54
CA GLU A 69 -9.58 -29.99 -13.27
C GLU A 69 -8.87 -30.42 -14.56
N TYR A 70 -7.75 -29.79 -14.92
CA TYR A 70 -6.64 -30.43 -15.64
C TYR A 70 -5.32 -29.65 -15.47
N VAL A 71 -4.23 -30.41 -15.59
CA VAL A 71 -2.83 -30.14 -15.28
C VAL A 71 -2.16 -29.17 -16.28
N SER A 72 -1.25 -28.35 -15.74
CA SER A 72 -0.41 -27.37 -16.42
C SER A 72 0.69 -28.05 -17.24
N ASP A 73 0.77 -27.75 -18.54
CA ASP A 73 1.97 -27.98 -19.35
C ASP A 73 2.24 -26.72 -20.19
N SER A 74 3.47 -26.21 -20.07
CA SER A 74 4.16 -25.31 -20.99
C SER A 74 3.72 -23.83 -21.01
N ASP A 75 4.30 -23.04 -20.10
CA ASP A 75 4.57 -21.62 -20.33
C ASP A 75 5.61 -21.49 -21.46
N SER A 76 5.15 -21.31 -22.69
CA SER A 76 5.99 -20.80 -23.78
C SER A 76 5.59 -19.36 -24.03
N ASP A 77 6.37 -18.43 -23.47
CA ASP A 77 6.29 -17.00 -23.76
C ASP A 77 6.46 -16.77 -25.26
N TYR A 78 5.40 -16.27 -25.91
CA TYR A 78 5.45 -15.87 -27.31
C TYR A 78 6.22 -14.55 -27.47
N ASP A 79 7.26 -14.59 -28.29
CA ASP A 79 8.02 -13.46 -28.84
C ASP A 79 7.11 -12.30 -29.31
N GLU A 80 7.20 -11.14 -28.65
CA GLU A 80 6.66 -9.88 -29.18
C GLU A 80 7.66 -9.26 -30.16
N SER A 81 7.28 -9.19 -31.43
CA SER A 81 7.98 -8.41 -32.45
C SER A 81 8.19 -6.96 -31.98
N SER A 82 9.45 -6.49 -32.03
CA SER A 82 9.82 -5.15 -31.58
C SER A 82 9.19 -4.09 -32.49
N ASP A 83 8.30 -3.27 -31.93
CA ASP A 83 7.71 -2.10 -32.57
C ASP A 83 8.83 -1.14 -33.02
N PRO A 84 8.92 -0.75 -34.30
CA PRO A 84 9.98 0.15 -34.80
C PRO A 84 10.08 1.47 -34.03
N ASP A 85 8.96 1.99 -33.53
CA ASP A 85 8.95 3.21 -32.71
C ASP A 85 9.63 3.01 -31.35
N VAL A 86 9.46 1.84 -30.73
CA VAL A 86 10.15 1.47 -29.48
C VAL A 86 11.65 1.39 -29.71
N MET A 87 12.09 0.82 -30.84
CA MET A 87 13.51 0.75 -31.19
C MET A 87 14.13 2.14 -31.38
N LEU A 88 13.44 3.06 -32.05
CA LEU A 88 13.90 4.44 -32.19
C LEU A 88 14.01 5.15 -30.84
N ARG A 89 13.05 4.93 -29.93
CA ARG A 89 13.10 5.51 -28.58
C ARG A 89 14.19 4.89 -27.70
N GLN A 90 14.47 3.60 -27.86
CA GLN A 90 15.64 2.94 -27.24
C GLN A 90 16.96 3.50 -27.78
N ALA A 91 17.08 3.64 -29.10
CA ALA A 91 18.26 4.23 -29.74
C ALA A 91 18.51 5.66 -29.23
N LEU A 92 17.46 6.47 -29.14
CA LEU A 92 17.55 7.79 -28.56
C LEU A 92 18.01 7.75 -27.09
N ALA A 93 17.43 6.90 -26.24
CA ALA A 93 17.83 6.80 -24.85
C ALA A 93 19.33 6.46 -24.71
N THR A 94 19.85 5.56 -25.55
CA THR A 94 21.29 5.24 -25.64
C THR A 94 22.12 6.45 -26.03
N VAL A 95 21.73 7.16 -27.10
CA VAL A 95 22.43 8.36 -27.57
C VAL A 95 22.48 9.43 -26.48
N MET A 96 21.36 9.65 -25.79
CA MET A 96 21.27 10.67 -24.73
C MET A 96 22.12 10.32 -23.51
N ILE A 97 22.17 9.05 -23.08
CA ILE A 97 23.04 8.62 -21.98
C ILE A 97 24.53 8.76 -22.34
N ARG A 98 24.92 8.35 -23.55
CA ARG A 98 26.30 8.53 -24.04
C ARG A 98 26.66 10.01 -24.12
N PHE A 99 25.74 10.85 -24.57
CA PHE A 99 25.93 12.30 -24.58
C PHE A 99 26.09 12.88 -23.17
N LEU A 100 25.29 12.45 -22.19
CA LEU A 100 25.42 12.90 -20.80
C LEU A 100 26.80 12.59 -20.19
N GLN A 101 27.44 11.50 -20.61
CA GLN A 101 28.77 11.12 -20.13
C GLN A 101 29.87 12.06 -20.65
N THR A 102 29.60 12.84 -21.70
CA THR A 102 30.50 13.92 -22.17
C THR A 102 30.41 15.20 -21.32
N GLN A 103 29.56 15.19 -20.27
CA GLN A 103 29.32 16.31 -19.35
C GLN A 103 28.86 17.62 -20.03
N PRO A 104 27.75 17.61 -20.78
CA PRO A 104 27.20 18.82 -21.37
C PRO A 104 26.76 19.79 -20.26
N GLN A 105 26.93 21.10 -20.48
CA GLN A 105 26.63 22.13 -19.49
C GLN A 105 25.45 23.03 -19.89
N GLY A 106 24.83 23.66 -18.88
CA GLY A 106 23.82 24.71 -19.06
C GLY A 106 22.48 24.20 -19.60
N ARG A 107 21.85 25.01 -20.46
CA ARG A 107 20.47 24.76 -20.93
C ARG A 107 20.31 23.48 -21.75
N LEU A 108 21.36 23.03 -22.43
CA LEU A 108 21.32 21.80 -23.22
C LEU A 108 21.17 20.57 -22.33
N LEU A 109 21.87 20.53 -21.20
CA LEU A 109 21.75 19.47 -20.19
C LEU A 109 20.31 19.36 -19.67
N LYS A 110 19.67 20.49 -19.36
CA LYS A 110 18.27 20.52 -18.88
C LYS A 110 17.31 19.90 -19.90
N GLU A 111 17.43 20.25 -21.18
CA GLU A 111 16.59 19.67 -22.24
C GLU A 111 16.85 18.17 -22.43
N CYS A 112 18.12 17.74 -22.35
CA CYS A 112 18.46 16.33 -22.42
C CYS A 112 17.83 15.51 -21.28
N LEU A 113 17.90 16.03 -20.06
CA LEU A 113 17.30 15.38 -18.88
C LEU A 113 15.77 15.32 -18.98
N ARG A 114 15.12 16.37 -19.46
CA ARG A 114 13.66 16.38 -19.69
C ARG A 114 13.24 15.29 -20.69
N SER A 115 13.99 15.11 -21.79
CA SER A 115 13.69 14.04 -22.75
C SER A 115 13.93 12.66 -22.15
N LEU A 116 15.03 12.45 -21.41
CA LEU A 116 15.28 11.21 -20.69
C LEU A 116 14.20 10.90 -19.64
N ARG A 117 13.67 11.91 -18.96
CA ARG A 117 12.53 11.75 -18.05
C ARG A 117 11.31 11.22 -18.77
N ILE A 118 10.99 11.76 -19.95
CA ILE A 118 9.87 11.27 -20.77
C ILE A 118 10.10 9.81 -21.17
N LEU A 119 11.29 9.48 -21.67
CA LEU A 119 11.65 8.12 -22.10
C LEU A 119 11.62 7.11 -20.94
N SER A 120 12.05 7.52 -19.74
CA SER A 120 12.04 6.68 -18.54
C SER A 120 10.63 6.25 -18.07
N ARG A 121 9.57 6.88 -18.59
CA ARG A 121 8.18 6.48 -18.33
C ARG A 121 7.78 5.23 -19.12
N ASP A 122 8.46 4.90 -20.22
CA ASP A 122 8.20 3.69 -20.98
C ASP A 122 9.06 2.53 -20.51
N LYS A 123 8.41 1.48 -20.00
CA LYS A 123 9.04 0.22 -19.57
C LYS A 123 9.84 -0.45 -20.70
N LYS A 124 9.38 -0.35 -21.95
CA LYS A 124 10.03 -0.96 -23.11
C LYS A 124 11.32 -0.24 -23.50
N VAL A 125 11.52 1.01 -23.06
CA VAL A 125 12.69 1.84 -23.41
C VAL A 125 13.75 1.83 -22.30
N LEU A 126 13.51 1.16 -21.16
CA LEU A 126 14.41 1.22 -20.00
C LEU A 126 15.77 0.53 -20.20
N GLY A 127 15.92 -0.39 -21.15
CA GLY A 127 17.15 -1.20 -21.33
C GLY A 127 18.46 -0.40 -21.30
N PRO A 128 18.60 0.70 -22.08
CA PRO A 128 19.78 1.56 -22.05
C PRO A 128 20.00 2.32 -20.73
N LEU A 129 18.93 2.56 -19.96
CA LEU A 129 18.93 3.39 -18.75
C LEU A 129 19.27 2.61 -17.46
N ILE A 130 19.22 1.28 -17.51
CA ILE A 130 19.39 0.40 -16.33
C ILE A 130 20.80 -0.22 -16.23
N THR A 131 21.74 0.26 -17.04
CA THR A 131 23.16 -0.14 -16.96
C THR A 131 23.84 0.55 -15.78
N ASP A 132 24.86 -0.08 -15.19
CA ASP A 132 25.61 0.49 -14.06
C ASP A 132 26.15 1.87 -14.37
N ARG A 133 26.68 2.04 -15.59
CA ARG A 133 27.24 3.30 -16.04
C ARG A 133 26.16 4.37 -16.20
N ALA A 134 24.98 4.04 -16.73
CA ALA A 134 23.87 4.97 -16.82
C ALA A 134 23.41 5.41 -15.41
N LEU A 135 23.22 4.45 -14.50
CA LEU A 135 22.81 4.71 -13.12
C LEU A 135 23.86 5.53 -12.36
N LEU A 136 25.16 5.24 -12.50
CA LEU A 136 26.24 6.02 -11.89
C LEU A 136 26.36 7.43 -12.49
N THR A 137 26.17 7.58 -13.81
CA THR A 137 26.16 8.90 -14.46
C THR A 137 25.03 9.75 -13.92
N LEU A 138 23.81 9.20 -13.84
CA LEU A 138 22.66 9.87 -13.25
C LEU A 138 22.89 10.14 -11.75
N ALA A 139 23.43 9.18 -10.99
CA ALA A 139 23.72 9.40 -9.57
C ALA A 139 24.76 10.51 -9.35
N HIS A 140 25.73 10.65 -10.24
CA HIS A 140 26.71 11.74 -10.20
C HIS A 140 26.05 13.10 -10.49
N LEU A 141 25.27 13.21 -11.57
CA LEU A 141 24.52 14.43 -11.90
C LEU A 141 23.48 14.80 -10.83
N GLY A 142 22.95 13.80 -10.12
CA GLY A 142 22.02 13.95 -9.00
C GLY A 142 22.66 14.37 -7.67
N GLY A 143 24.00 14.40 -7.60
CA GLY A 143 24.77 14.71 -6.40
C GLY A 143 24.80 13.59 -5.34
N ILE A 144 24.48 12.35 -5.72
CA ILE A 144 24.40 11.18 -4.83
C ILE A 144 25.73 10.39 -4.86
N SER A 145 26.42 10.37 -5.99
CA SER A 145 27.70 9.65 -6.13
C SER A 145 28.86 10.58 -6.46
N LYS A 146 29.94 10.47 -5.67
CA LYS A 146 31.25 11.11 -5.95
C LYS A 146 32.20 10.19 -6.73
N ALA A 147 31.81 8.94 -6.97
CA ALA A 147 32.66 7.99 -7.69
C ALA A 147 32.84 8.48 -9.13
N PRO A 148 34.08 8.51 -9.67
CA PRO A 148 34.28 8.83 -11.07
C PRO A 148 33.55 7.78 -11.92
N VAL A 149 32.72 8.25 -12.84
CA VAL A 149 32.07 7.36 -13.82
C VAL A 149 33.19 6.63 -14.57
N PRO A 150 33.18 5.28 -14.63
CA PRO A 150 34.18 4.54 -15.37
C PRO A 150 34.23 5.05 -16.81
N LYS A 151 35.40 5.53 -17.24
CA LYS A 151 35.63 5.88 -18.65
C LYS A 151 35.75 4.59 -19.44
N GLU A 152 35.18 4.59 -20.63
CA GLU A 152 35.36 3.48 -21.57
C GLU A 152 36.85 3.34 -21.92
N ASP A 153 37.38 2.12 -21.81
CA ASP A 153 38.57 1.70 -22.54
C ASP A 153 38.19 1.52 -24.02
N THR A 154 37.71 2.59 -24.67
CA THR A 154 37.51 2.61 -26.12
C THR A 154 38.83 2.98 -26.75
N ASP A 155 39.34 2.10 -27.63
CA ASP A 155 40.32 2.51 -28.64
C ASP A 155 39.83 3.82 -29.27
N HIS A 156 40.69 4.85 -29.26
CA HIS A 156 40.34 6.24 -29.60
C HIS A 156 39.83 6.47 -31.04
N ASP A 157 39.65 5.41 -31.84
CA ASP A 157 39.38 5.48 -33.28
C ASP A 157 37.97 5.02 -33.71
N VAL A 158 37.08 4.58 -32.79
CA VAL A 158 35.71 4.14 -33.15
C VAL A 158 34.66 5.15 -32.66
N ASP A 159 33.78 5.60 -33.56
CA ASP A 159 32.71 6.55 -33.22
C ASP A 159 31.71 5.88 -32.25
N PRO A 160 31.40 6.51 -31.10
CA PRO A 160 30.58 5.93 -30.05
C PRO A 160 29.09 5.82 -30.41
N TYR A 161 28.66 6.17 -31.61
CA TYR A 161 27.27 6.07 -32.07
C TYR A 161 27.10 5.21 -33.33
N ASP A 162 28.18 4.67 -33.91
CA ASP A 162 28.12 3.88 -35.15
C ASP A 162 27.29 2.61 -34.99
N ASP A 163 27.36 1.95 -33.83
CA ASP A 163 26.52 0.80 -33.49
C ASP A 163 25.02 1.13 -33.50
N VAL A 164 24.65 2.33 -33.04
CA VAL A 164 23.26 2.82 -33.04
C VAL A 164 22.79 3.10 -34.47
N ILE A 165 23.64 3.73 -35.29
CA ILE A 165 23.32 4.02 -36.70
C ILE A 165 23.14 2.71 -37.48
N VAL A 166 24.04 1.75 -37.29
CA VAL A 166 23.96 0.43 -37.92
C VAL A 166 22.62 -0.23 -37.56
N ALA A 167 22.27 -0.28 -36.27
CA ALA A 167 20.99 -0.85 -35.82
C ALA A 167 19.75 -0.16 -36.41
N ILE A 168 19.76 1.18 -36.52
CA ILE A 168 18.68 1.93 -37.18
C ILE A 168 18.63 1.60 -38.68
N SER A 169 19.77 1.56 -39.36
CA SER A 169 19.84 1.27 -40.79
C SER A 169 19.43 -0.17 -41.15
N GLU A 170 19.79 -1.18 -40.34
CA GLU A 170 19.33 -2.56 -40.49
C GLU A 170 17.81 -2.69 -40.35
N SER A 171 17.22 -1.96 -39.39
CA SER A 171 15.76 -1.91 -39.21
C SER A 171 15.03 -1.25 -40.39
N LYS A 172 15.71 -0.34 -41.11
CA LYS A 172 15.19 0.32 -42.33
C LYS A 172 15.36 -0.56 -43.56
N LEU A 173 16.48 -1.29 -43.69
CA LEU A 173 16.75 -2.18 -44.84
C LEU A 173 15.78 -3.36 -44.91
N GLY A 174 15.34 -3.89 -43.76
CA GLY A 174 14.27 -4.91 -43.71
C GLY A 174 12.92 -4.46 -44.30
N ARG A 175 12.76 -3.17 -44.66
CA ARG A 175 11.59 -2.64 -45.39
C ARG A 175 11.76 -2.62 -46.92
N ALA A 176 12.98 -2.69 -47.45
CA ALA A 176 13.23 -2.43 -48.87
C ALA A 176 13.08 -3.66 -49.78
N ASP A 177 13.23 -4.88 -49.25
CA ASP A 177 13.17 -6.13 -50.04
C ASP A 177 11.74 -6.67 -50.26
N GLU A 178 10.69 -5.95 -49.85
CA GLU A 178 9.29 -6.41 -50.02
C GLU A 178 8.57 -5.86 -51.26
N ASP A 179 9.12 -4.86 -51.95
CA ASP A 179 8.42 -4.18 -53.06
C ASP A 179 8.90 -4.56 -54.47
N ASP A 180 9.86 -5.47 -54.62
CA ASP A 180 10.35 -5.87 -55.95
C ASP A 180 10.71 -7.36 -56.06
N ASN A 181 9.69 -8.23 -56.20
CA ASN A 181 9.79 -9.32 -57.17
C ASN A 181 8.41 -9.90 -57.51
N GLY A 182 7.87 -9.48 -58.65
CA GLY A 182 6.80 -10.20 -59.34
C GLY A 182 7.38 -11.18 -60.35
N GLY A 183 6.88 -12.42 -60.33
CA GLY A 183 6.89 -13.29 -61.52
C GLY A 183 7.64 -14.62 -61.40
N GLU A 184 6.82 -15.67 -61.51
CA GLU A 184 7.08 -16.95 -62.20
C GLU A 184 7.53 -18.18 -61.39
N GLU A 185 7.11 -19.30 -61.94
CA GLU A 185 6.68 -20.53 -61.31
C GLU A 185 7.79 -21.61 -61.24
N ASP A 186 7.51 -22.55 -60.34
CA ASP A 186 7.68 -24.00 -60.50
C ASP A 186 8.99 -24.74 -60.15
N ASP A 187 8.69 -25.94 -59.61
CA ASP A 187 9.43 -27.20 -59.54
C ASP A 187 10.54 -27.45 -58.51
N GLY A 188 10.17 -28.26 -57.49
CA GLY A 188 10.52 -29.68 -57.53
C GLY A 188 11.79 -30.16 -56.82
N SER A 189 11.59 -30.97 -55.76
CA SER A 189 12.50 -32.01 -55.20
C SER A 189 13.74 -31.53 -54.41
N GLY A 190 14.20 -32.17 -53.33
CA GLY A 190 13.86 -33.44 -52.70
C GLY A 190 14.59 -33.58 -51.35
N ALA A 191 14.11 -34.54 -50.56
CA ALA A 191 14.54 -34.90 -49.21
C ALA A 191 16.04 -35.25 -49.08
N VAL A 192 16.64 -35.06 -47.88
CA VAL A 192 17.03 -36.15 -46.97
C VAL A 192 17.30 -35.62 -45.55
N ALA A 193 16.80 -36.36 -44.55
CA ALA A 193 17.21 -36.27 -43.15
C ALA A 193 18.38 -37.24 -42.89
N SER A 194 19.27 -36.92 -41.94
CA SER A 194 19.72 -37.90 -40.93
C SER A 194 20.56 -37.27 -39.82
N ASP A 195 20.29 -37.82 -38.64
CA ASP A 195 20.73 -37.49 -37.30
C ASP A 195 22.23 -37.67 -36.99
N ALA A 196 22.66 -36.81 -36.06
CA ALA A 196 23.41 -37.07 -34.82
C ALA A 196 24.73 -37.88 -34.85
N VAL A 197 25.77 -37.33 -34.19
CA VAL A 197 26.53 -38.00 -33.11
C VAL A 197 27.27 -36.92 -32.28
N TRP A 198 27.09 -36.95 -30.95
CA TRP A 198 27.93 -36.26 -29.96
C TRP A 198 28.99 -37.21 -29.40
N GLY A 199 30.21 -36.71 -29.16
CA GLY A 199 31.26 -37.40 -28.40
C GLY A 199 32.47 -36.50 -28.10
N PRO A 200 33.21 -36.74 -27.00
CA PRO A 200 33.64 -35.70 -26.05
C PRO A 200 35.15 -35.36 -26.11
N GLY A 201 35.53 -34.16 -25.65
CA GLY A 201 36.94 -33.78 -25.55
C GLY A 201 37.20 -32.46 -24.82
N ASN A 202 37.78 -32.57 -23.64
CA ASN A 202 38.29 -31.55 -22.73
C ASN A 202 39.33 -30.63 -23.42
N TRP A 203 39.42 -29.33 -23.08
CA TRP A 203 40.67 -28.59 -22.76
C TRP A 203 40.43 -27.10 -22.47
N CYS A 204 41.19 -26.64 -21.48
CA CYS A 204 41.20 -25.33 -20.83
C CYS A 204 41.83 -24.25 -21.73
N GLY A 205 41.32 -23.02 -21.67
CA GLY A 205 41.93 -21.83 -22.27
C GLY A 205 41.11 -20.56 -22.00
N ASP A 206 41.73 -19.62 -21.28
CA ASP A 206 41.20 -18.31 -20.87
C ASP A 206 40.35 -17.61 -21.93
N ARG A 207 39.10 -17.27 -21.58
CA ARG A 207 38.24 -16.40 -22.40
C ARG A 207 38.13 -15.02 -21.75
N LYS A 208 38.81 -14.04 -22.37
CA LYS A 208 38.42 -12.62 -22.28
C LYS A 208 37.00 -12.50 -22.84
N ALA A 209 36.07 -12.02 -22.02
CA ALA A 209 34.68 -11.81 -22.40
C ALA A 209 34.58 -10.57 -23.30
N SER A 210 34.34 -10.79 -24.60
CA SER A 210 33.81 -9.78 -25.51
C SER A 210 32.29 -9.74 -25.35
N THR A 211 31.82 -8.71 -24.68
CA THR A 211 30.41 -8.44 -24.36
C THR A 211 29.66 -7.94 -25.61
N PHE A 212 29.25 -8.80 -26.56
CA PHE A 212 28.27 -8.42 -27.60
C PHE A 212 27.69 -9.59 -28.40
N SER A 213 27.53 -10.77 -27.80
CA SER A 213 26.91 -11.91 -28.47
C SER A 213 25.84 -12.52 -27.58
N ASN A 214 24.64 -11.92 -27.57
CA ASN A 214 23.36 -12.58 -27.26
C ASN A 214 22.15 -11.64 -27.45
N ILE A 215 22.04 -10.99 -28.62
CA ILE A 215 20.74 -10.48 -29.09
C ILE A 215 20.61 -10.91 -30.55
N SER A 216 19.96 -12.05 -30.76
CA SER A 216 19.64 -12.57 -32.10
C SER A 216 18.34 -11.92 -32.57
N LEU A 217 18.43 -11.03 -33.55
CA LEU A 217 17.30 -10.36 -34.23
C LEU A 217 17.06 -11.04 -35.59
N VAL A 218 16.13 -12.00 -35.67
CA VAL A 218 15.52 -12.42 -36.94
C VAL A 218 14.05 -12.80 -36.70
N PRO A 219 13.06 -12.19 -37.40
CA PRO A 219 11.65 -12.55 -37.26
C PRO A 219 11.11 -13.42 -38.41
N SER A 220 10.12 -14.27 -38.11
CA SER A 220 9.26 -14.97 -39.08
C SER A 220 7.84 -14.38 -39.10
N ARG A 221 7.24 -14.27 -40.29
CA ARG A 221 6.08 -13.41 -40.63
C ARG A 221 4.72 -13.97 -40.23
N ARG A 222 3.81 -13.09 -39.77
CA ARG A 222 2.40 -12.96 -40.25
C ARG A 222 1.77 -11.63 -39.80
N ARG A 223 1.03 -10.98 -40.73
CA ARG A 223 0.43 -9.63 -40.64
C ARG A 223 -0.77 -9.55 -39.68
N SER A 224 -0.87 -8.46 -38.93
CA SER A 224 -2.11 -7.70 -38.69
C SER A 224 -1.81 -6.31 -38.14
N SER A 225 -2.36 -5.28 -38.78
CA SER A 225 -2.18 -3.86 -38.47
C SER A 225 -3.22 -3.36 -37.47
N VAL A 226 -2.79 -2.81 -36.31
CA VAL A 226 -3.57 -1.81 -35.56
C VAL A 226 -2.58 -0.88 -34.84
N TYR A 227 -2.69 0.43 -35.10
CA TYR A 227 -1.88 1.51 -34.55
C TYR A 227 -2.05 1.66 -33.03
N LYS A 228 -0.96 1.90 -32.29
CA LYS A 228 -0.98 2.28 -30.86
C LYS A 228 -0.85 3.80 -30.75
N ALA A 229 -1.90 4.46 -30.26
CA ALA A 229 -1.91 5.90 -30.02
C ALA A 229 -1.45 6.23 -28.59
N LEU A 230 -0.55 7.20 -28.47
CA LEU A 230 -0.27 7.90 -27.22
C LEU A 230 -1.56 8.58 -26.75
N THR A 231 -1.95 8.36 -25.50
CA THR A 231 -3.14 9.01 -24.93
C THR A 231 -2.72 10.02 -23.86
N PRO A 232 -3.40 11.19 -23.78
CA PRO A 232 -3.18 12.15 -22.71
C PRO A 232 -3.42 11.48 -21.35
N GLY A 233 -2.43 11.54 -20.46
CA GLY A 233 -2.52 10.92 -19.14
C GLY A 233 -3.47 11.64 -18.19
N LYS A 234 -3.82 10.97 -17.09
CA LYS A 234 -4.60 11.56 -16.00
C LYS A 234 -3.71 12.53 -15.21
N ARG A 235 -4.22 13.75 -15.01
CA ARG A 235 -3.59 14.88 -14.31
C ARG A 235 -2.97 14.44 -12.97
N ASP A 236 -1.68 14.73 -12.77
CA ASP A 236 -1.05 14.74 -11.45
C ASP A 236 -1.79 15.77 -10.59
N SER A 237 -2.19 15.45 -9.35
CA SER A 237 -2.89 16.40 -8.47
C SER A 237 -2.01 17.60 -8.08
N ARG A 238 -0.71 17.54 -8.37
CA ARG A 238 0.17 18.71 -8.47
C ARG A 238 -0.19 19.46 -9.74
N GLY A 239 -0.71 20.68 -9.60
CA GLY A 239 -1.15 21.55 -10.68
C GLY A 239 -0.23 21.51 -11.90
N SER A 240 -0.50 20.59 -12.82
CA SER A 240 -0.08 20.71 -14.22
C SER A 240 -0.99 21.76 -14.85
N VAL A 241 -0.85 23.01 -14.39
CA VAL A 241 -1.20 24.16 -15.21
C VAL A 241 -0.07 24.21 -16.22
N GLY A 242 -0.32 23.67 -17.42
CA GLY A 242 0.63 23.54 -18.54
C GLY A 242 1.08 24.88 -19.13
N GLY A 243 1.45 25.82 -18.27
CA GLY A 243 1.98 27.13 -18.57
C GLY A 243 2.73 27.77 -17.39
N ALA A 244 2.76 27.15 -16.19
CA ALA A 244 3.43 27.72 -15.02
C ALA A 244 4.90 27.26 -14.84
N GLU A 245 5.31 26.12 -15.42
CA GLU A 245 6.71 25.65 -15.32
C GLU A 245 7.71 26.59 -16.03
N GLU A 246 7.26 27.50 -16.90
CA GLU A 246 8.13 28.51 -17.54
C GLU A 246 8.19 29.84 -16.76
N GLU A 247 7.28 30.10 -15.81
CA GLU A 247 7.22 31.38 -15.09
C GLU A 247 7.80 31.33 -13.66
N GLU A 248 7.90 30.15 -13.03
CA GLU A 248 8.49 30.00 -11.68
C GLU A 248 10.03 29.82 -11.70
N GLU A 249 10.65 29.51 -12.84
CA GLU A 249 12.11 29.22 -12.96
C GLU A 249 13.02 30.48 -12.97
N LYS A 250 12.60 31.63 -12.43
CA LYS A 250 13.41 32.87 -12.50
C LYS A 250 14.44 33.05 -11.40
N ASP A 251 14.33 32.35 -10.26
CA ASP A 251 15.21 32.55 -9.09
C ASP A 251 15.85 31.26 -8.50
N GLU A 252 15.64 30.07 -9.10
CA GLU A 252 16.28 28.82 -8.63
C GLU A 252 17.70 28.61 -9.21
N ASP A 253 18.62 28.07 -8.40
CA ASP A 253 19.97 27.70 -8.84
C ASP A 253 19.92 26.66 -9.98
N ASP A 254 20.55 26.96 -11.12
CA ASP A 254 20.56 26.13 -12.33
C ASP A 254 21.01 24.69 -12.05
N GLU A 255 21.88 24.48 -11.05
CA GLU A 255 22.32 23.16 -10.61
C GLU A 255 21.25 22.39 -9.84
N GLU A 256 20.45 23.06 -9.01
CA GLU A 256 19.39 22.43 -8.21
C GLU A 256 18.26 21.92 -9.11
N VAL A 257 17.85 22.72 -10.11
CA VAL A 257 16.87 22.31 -11.13
C VAL A 257 17.34 21.05 -11.86
N THR A 258 18.63 21.00 -12.20
CA THR A 258 19.26 19.85 -12.87
C THR A 258 19.21 18.61 -11.97
N ARG A 259 19.57 18.74 -10.68
CA ARG A 259 19.49 17.65 -9.70
C ARG A 259 18.06 17.14 -9.51
N LYS A 260 17.08 18.05 -9.39
CA LYS A 260 15.64 17.72 -9.28
C LYS A 260 15.19 16.88 -10.47
N GLU A 261 15.56 17.26 -11.69
CA GLU A 261 15.17 16.54 -12.90
C GLU A 261 15.79 15.13 -12.96
N VAL A 262 17.07 15.00 -12.58
CA VAL A 262 17.74 13.70 -12.46
C VAL A 262 17.06 12.78 -11.45
N MET A 263 16.63 13.30 -10.29
CA MET A 263 15.91 12.51 -9.29
C MET A 263 14.59 11.97 -9.84
N LYS A 264 13.87 12.74 -10.66
CA LYS A 264 12.64 12.27 -11.32
C LYS A 264 12.93 11.10 -12.26
N ILE A 265 14.00 11.17 -13.03
CA ILE A 265 14.43 10.08 -13.93
C ILE A 265 14.72 8.81 -13.13
N LEU A 266 15.53 8.92 -12.06
CA LEU A 266 15.88 7.79 -11.20
C LEU A 266 14.64 7.17 -10.52
N CYS A 267 13.69 7.99 -10.06
CA CYS A 267 12.41 7.52 -9.53
C CYS A 267 11.63 6.68 -10.57
N ASN A 268 11.52 7.16 -11.81
CA ASN A 268 10.83 6.43 -12.87
C ASN A 268 11.53 5.10 -13.20
N ILE A 269 12.86 5.10 -13.29
CA ILE A 269 13.65 3.90 -13.60
C ILE A 269 13.45 2.83 -12.53
N VAL A 270 13.62 3.18 -11.25
CA VAL A 270 13.50 2.23 -10.12
C VAL A 270 12.06 1.77 -9.94
N TYR A 271 11.06 2.64 -10.12
CA TYR A 271 9.65 2.25 -10.05
C TYR A 271 9.26 1.24 -11.14
N ASN A 272 9.83 1.36 -12.33
CA ASN A 272 9.42 0.56 -13.49
C ASN A 272 10.26 -0.71 -13.73
N SER A 273 11.47 -0.82 -13.19
CA SER A 273 12.39 -1.95 -13.44
C SER A 273 12.91 -2.59 -12.15
N ALA A 274 12.63 -3.89 -11.98
CA ALA A 274 13.17 -4.69 -10.87
C ALA A 274 14.70 -4.82 -10.96
N TRP A 275 15.25 -4.98 -12.17
CA TRP A 275 16.69 -5.02 -12.39
C TRP A 275 17.36 -3.73 -11.92
N ALA A 276 16.76 -2.56 -12.19
CA ALA A 276 17.30 -1.29 -11.72
C ALA A 276 17.28 -1.16 -10.19
N GLN A 277 16.30 -1.77 -9.51
CA GLN A 277 16.24 -1.80 -8.04
C GLN A 277 17.41 -2.60 -7.46
N GLU A 278 17.76 -3.74 -8.07
CA GLU A 278 18.89 -4.58 -7.69
C GLU A 278 20.22 -3.84 -7.90
N ARG A 279 20.43 -3.29 -9.11
CA ARG A 279 21.64 -2.50 -9.41
C ARG A 279 21.78 -1.28 -8.51
N ALA A 280 20.69 -0.56 -8.21
CA ALA A 280 20.73 0.57 -7.29
C ALA A 280 21.18 0.19 -5.87
N SER A 281 20.83 -1.02 -5.42
CA SER A 281 21.29 -1.58 -4.15
C SER A 281 22.78 -1.92 -4.20
N GLU A 282 23.24 -2.63 -5.23
CA GLU A 282 24.65 -3.01 -5.39
C GLU A 282 25.59 -1.81 -5.56
N LEU A 283 25.13 -0.77 -6.25
CA LEU A 283 25.88 0.47 -6.45
C LEU A 283 25.88 1.39 -5.22
N GLY A 284 25.21 1.01 -4.13
CA GLY A 284 25.19 1.78 -2.88
C GLY A 284 24.51 3.15 -3.02
N LEU A 285 23.54 3.31 -3.91
CA LEU A 285 22.89 4.61 -4.15
C LEU A 285 22.17 5.15 -2.91
N LEU A 286 21.70 4.25 -2.03
CA LEU A 286 21.08 4.63 -0.77
C LEU A 286 22.07 5.34 0.19
N CYS A 287 23.29 4.83 0.33
CA CYS A 287 24.34 5.46 1.16
C CYS A 287 24.61 6.90 0.68
N GLY A 288 24.69 7.09 -0.63
CA GLY A 288 24.89 8.41 -1.23
C GLY A 288 23.73 9.37 -0.95
N LEU A 289 22.48 8.88 -0.90
CA LEU A 289 21.32 9.70 -0.54
C LEU A 289 21.36 10.11 0.94
N THR A 290 21.67 9.15 1.82
CA THR A 290 21.82 9.39 3.26
C THR A 290 22.92 10.42 3.53
N GLU A 291 24.05 10.34 2.83
CA GLU A 291 25.12 11.33 2.92
C GLU A 291 24.72 12.71 2.39
N LYS A 292 24.00 12.75 1.26
CA LYS A 292 23.52 14.00 0.66
C LYS A 292 22.60 14.74 1.62
N LEU A 293 21.60 14.03 2.15
CA LEU A 293 20.69 14.54 3.17
C LEU A 293 21.47 15.07 4.40
N ASN A 294 22.37 14.27 4.96
CA ASN A 294 23.19 14.70 6.11
C ASN A 294 23.98 15.99 5.85
N LYS A 295 24.58 16.16 4.66
CA LYS A 295 25.34 17.36 4.30
C LYS A 295 24.43 18.58 4.15
N GLU A 296 23.28 18.39 3.50
CA GLU A 296 22.30 19.46 3.30
C GLU A 296 21.71 19.96 4.63
N PHE A 297 21.54 19.08 5.62
CA PHE A 297 21.08 19.48 6.96
C PHE A 297 22.16 20.13 7.83
N GLN A 298 23.44 19.90 7.52
CA GLN A 298 24.54 20.63 8.15
C GLN A 298 24.74 22.02 7.55
N SER A 299 24.32 22.24 6.31
CA SER A 299 24.31 23.56 5.69
C SER A 299 23.08 24.37 6.14
N ALA A 300 23.28 25.61 6.57
CA ALA A 300 22.23 26.51 7.06
C ALA A 300 21.25 27.02 5.97
N SER A 301 21.20 26.39 4.79
CA SER A 301 20.27 26.73 3.72
C SER A 301 18.91 26.08 3.95
N SER A 302 17.82 26.79 3.65
CA SER A 302 16.47 26.23 3.71
C SER A 302 16.40 24.94 2.87
N PRO A 303 15.74 23.87 3.36
CA PRO A 303 15.61 22.58 2.66
C PRO A 303 14.62 22.67 1.49
N CYS A 304 14.88 23.56 0.54
CA CYS A 304 14.06 23.66 -0.68
C CYS A 304 14.36 22.46 -1.59
N GLY A 305 13.32 21.88 -2.21
CA GLY A 305 13.50 20.94 -3.32
C GLY A 305 13.84 19.48 -3.00
N GLN A 306 13.86 19.04 -1.73
CA GLN A 306 14.29 17.68 -1.37
C GLN A 306 13.24 16.58 -1.61
N PHE A 307 12.02 16.94 -2.01
CA PHE A 307 10.92 16.00 -2.20
C PHE A 307 11.31 14.78 -3.06
N TYR A 308 11.97 14.99 -4.20
CA TYR A 308 12.32 13.88 -5.10
C TYR A 308 13.48 13.02 -4.57
N THR A 309 14.36 13.58 -3.75
CA THR A 309 15.39 12.82 -3.03
C THR A 309 14.75 11.90 -1.99
N LEU A 310 13.81 12.41 -1.19
CA LEU A 310 13.02 11.59 -0.25
C LEU A 310 12.15 10.58 -1.00
N ARG A 311 11.50 10.97 -2.11
CA ARG A 311 10.70 10.06 -2.93
C ARG A 311 11.51 8.89 -3.46
N PHE A 312 12.74 9.14 -3.91
CA PHE A 312 13.63 8.10 -4.38
C PHE A 312 14.03 7.15 -3.24
N MET A 313 14.36 7.68 -2.07
CA MET A 313 14.61 6.89 -0.86
C MET A 313 13.39 6.07 -0.43
N PHE A 314 12.19 6.62 -0.53
CA PHE A 314 10.94 5.91 -0.29
C PHE A 314 10.77 4.73 -1.26
N LEU A 315 10.99 4.93 -2.56
CA LEU A 315 10.88 3.85 -3.55
C LEU A 315 11.89 2.73 -3.28
N LEU A 316 13.15 3.07 -3.01
CA LEU A 316 14.20 2.10 -2.69
C LEU A 316 13.83 1.27 -1.45
N THR A 317 13.42 1.94 -0.36
CA THR A 317 13.03 1.26 0.88
C THR A 317 11.70 0.50 0.74
N ALA A 318 10.75 0.96 -0.08
CA ALA A 318 9.49 0.26 -0.30
C ALA A 318 9.69 -1.02 -1.11
N LEU A 319 10.52 -0.98 -2.16
CA LEU A 319 10.68 -2.08 -3.12
C LEU A 319 11.72 -3.12 -2.70
N ARG A 320 12.71 -2.75 -1.87
CA ARG A 320 13.79 -3.65 -1.44
C ARG A 320 13.87 -3.75 0.10
N PRO A 321 13.48 -4.89 0.69
CA PRO A 321 13.53 -5.08 2.14
C PRO A 321 14.94 -4.97 2.75
N GLU A 322 15.98 -5.37 2.02
CA GLU A 322 17.37 -5.32 2.49
C GLU A 322 17.80 -3.87 2.80
N LEU A 323 17.38 -2.93 1.95
CA LEU A 323 17.63 -1.50 2.10
C LEU A 323 16.92 -0.89 3.31
N ARG A 324 15.80 -1.46 3.77
CA ARG A 324 15.12 -1.01 5.00
C ARG A 324 15.99 -1.28 6.23
N THR A 325 16.54 -2.49 6.30
CA THR A 325 17.41 -2.91 7.40
C THR A 325 18.70 -2.11 7.40
N GLN A 326 19.30 -1.91 6.22
CA GLN A 326 20.49 -1.07 6.05
C GLN A 326 20.24 0.36 6.56
N LEU A 327 19.20 1.04 6.06
CA LEU A 327 18.91 2.42 6.46
C LEU A 327 18.62 2.53 7.97
N LYS A 328 17.96 1.53 8.56
CA LYS A 328 17.71 1.48 10.00
C LYS A 328 19.02 1.38 10.80
N GLN A 329 19.95 0.53 10.37
CA GLN A 329 21.26 0.34 11.02
C GLN A 329 22.17 1.56 10.86
N GLU A 330 22.09 2.26 9.73
CA GLU A 330 22.85 3.50 9.45
C GLU A 330 22.29 4.74 10.17
N GLY A 331 21.36 4.58 11.13
CA GLY A 331 20.80 5.70 11.90
C GLY A 331 19.71 6.48 11.17
N GLY A 332 19.07 5.88 10.15
CA GLY A 332 18.04 6.53 9.33
C GLY A 332 16.82 7.04 10.12
N VAL A 333 16.49 6.43 11.26
CA VAL A 333 15.41 6.93 12.15
C VAL A 333 15.76 8.31 12.69
N SER A 334 16.99 8.51 13.17
CA SER A 334 17.44 9.81 13.67
C SER A 334 17.49 10.84 12.55
N LEU A 335 18.06 10.49 11.40
CA LEU A 335 18.16 11.38 10.24
C LEU A 335 16.77 11.87 9.79
N LEU A 336 15.83 10.95 9.58
CA LEU A 336 14.49 11.28 9.10
C LEU A 336 13.66 12.02 10.17
N THR A 337 13.93 11.80 11.45
CA THR A 337 13.30 12.60 12.53
C THR A 337 13.80 14.05 12.48
N THR A 338 15.10 14.27 12.26
CA THR A 338 15.65 15.62 12.02
C THR A 338 15.04 16.28 10.78
N VAL A 339 14.85 15.52 9.69
CA VAL A 339 14.17 16.03 8.49
C VAL A 339 12.76 16.52 8.83
N LEU A 340 11.98 15.73 9.57
CA LEU A 340 10.64 16.12 9.99
C LEU A 340 10.63 17.37 10.85
N GLU A 341 11.59 17.49 11.79
CA GLU A 341 11.71 18.68 12.63
C GLU A 341 11.97 19.95 11.83
N MET A 342 12.82 19.86 10.80
CA MET A 342 13.13 20.98 9.93
C MET A 342 11.96 21.38 9.03
N CYS A 343 11.30 20.40 8.37
CA CYS A 343 10.13 20.67 7.53
C CYS A 343 9.00 21.33 8.33
N LEU A 344 8.81 20.91 9.58
CA LEU A 344 7.72 21.41 10.42
C LEU A 344 8.13 22.58 11.34
N ALA A 345 9.37 23.08 11.19
CA ALA A 345 9.96 24.14 12.01
C ALA A 345 9.75 23.91 13.54
N VAL A 346 9.98 22.69 14.00
CA VAL A 346 9.72 22.25 15.38
C VAL A 346 10.61 23.02 16.36
N GLN A 347 9.97 23.61 17.38
CA GLN A 347 10.66 24.28 18.47
C GLN A 347 10.48 23.50 19.78
N TRP A 348 11.58 23.12 20.40
CA TRP A 348 11.58 22.36 21.65
C TRP A 348 11.58 23.30 22.85
N LYS A 349 10.70 23.02 23.83
CA LYS A 349 10.68 23.72 25.13
C LYS A 349 11.40 22.92 26.20
N GLU A 350 11.03 21.65 26.35
CA GLU A 350 11.62 20.67 27.27
C GLU A 350 11.77 19.32 26.55
N GLN A 351 12.31 18.31 27.25
CA GLN A 351 12.44 16.96 26.71
C GLN A 351 11.06 16.42 26.33
N TYR A 352 10.86 16.15 25.04
CA TYR A 352 9.60 15.65 24.47
C TYR A 352 8.42 16.65 24.51
N GLU A 353 8.64 17.92 24.84
CA GLU A 353 7.63 19.00 24.79
C GLU A 353 7.95 19.97 23.64
N VAL A 354 7.08 19.97 22.64
CA VAL A 354 7.16 20.86 21.48
C VAL A 354 6.28 22.08 21.74
N VAL A 355 6.78 23.27 21.43
CA VAL A 355 6.02 24.52 21.52
C VAL A 355 4.90 24.50 20.49
N LEU A 356 3.67 24.69 20.95
CA LEU A 356 2.51 24.89 20.10
C LEU A 356 2.19 26.38 20.11
N ASP A 357 2.51 27.08 19.02
CA ASP A 357 2.06 28.46 18.81
C ASP A 357 0.80 28.46 17.93
N PRO A 358 -0.40 28.72 18.49
CA PRO A 358 -1.63 28.78 17.71
C PRO A 358 -1.68 29.96 16.73
N VAL A 359 -0.73 30.90 16.80
CA VAL A 359 -0.61 32.07 15.90
C VAL A 359 0.41 31.81 14.79
N ALA A 360 1.15 30.70 14.83
CA ALA A 360 2.12 30.36 13.80
C ALA A 360 1.44 30.20 12.42
N PRO A 361 2.14 30.57 11.33
CA PRO A 361 1.62 30.34 9.98
C PRO A 361 1.42 28.83 9.74
N PRO A 362 0.42 28.45 8.91
CA PRO A 362 0.23 27.06 8.53
C PRO A 362 1.46 26.55 7.77
N VAL A 363 1.69 25.24 7.84
CA VAL A 363 2.80 24.59 7.13
C VAL A 363 2.56 24.67 5.63
N SER A 364 3.61 25.04 4.89
CA SER A 364 3.56 25.16 3.43
C SER A 364 3.24 23.83 2.74
N VAL A 365 2.67 23.88 1.53
CA VAL A 365 2.41 22.67 0.75
C VAL A 365 3.68 21.84 0.51
N GLU A 366 4.81 22.50 0.25
CA GLU A 366 6.09 21.81 -0.01
C GLU A 366 6.62 21.09 1.22
N ASP A 367 6.65 21.78 2.36
CA ASP A 367 7.12 21.23 3.63
C ASP A 367 6.23 20.07 4.11
N SER A 368 4.92 20.21 3.96
CA SER A 368 3.96 19.15 4.24
C SER A 368 4.22 17.91 3.38
N GLN A 369 4.49 18.08 2.08
CA GLN A 369 4.78 16.96 1.17
C GLN A 369 6.12 16.28 1.49
N GLN A 370 7.15 17.05 1.84
CA GLN A 370 8.43 16.50 2.29
C GLN A 370 8.27 15.70 3.59
N ALA A 371 7.53 16.24 4.56
CA ALA A 371 7.22 15.56 5.81
C ALA A 371 6.47 14.25 5.56
N GLN A 372 5.49 14.24 4.66
CA GLN A 372 4.77 13.03 4.27
C GLN A 372 5.69 11.96 3.66
N GLU A 373 6.63 12.31 2.78
CA GLU A 373 7.59 11.33 2.25
C GLU A 373 8.54 10.81 3.33
N ALA A 374 9.02 11.67 4.24
CA ALA A 374 9.83 11.25 5.38
C ALA A 374 9.08 10.27 6.30
N LEU A 375 7.79 10.52 6.58
CA LEU A 375 6.93 9.60 7.34
C LEU A 375 6.76 8.25 6.63
N LYS A 376 6.62 8.23 5.29
CA LYS A 376 6.52 6.98 4.53
C LYS A 376 7.81 6.15 4.61
N ILE A 377 8.98 6.79 4.54
CA ILE A 377 10.28 6.11 4.68
C ILE A 377 10.44 5.57 6.11
N LEU A 378 10.14 6.40 7.12
CA LEU A 378 10.16 6.00 8.52
C LEU A 378 9.28 4.77 8.74
N PHE A 379 8.08 4.74 8.15
CA PHE A 379 7.15 3.61 8.29
C PHE A 379 7.75 2.33 7.73
N ASN A 380 8.37 2.40 6.55
CA ASN A 380 9.01 1.26 5.92
C ASN A 380 10.11 0.67 6.82
N ILE A 381 10.92 1.51 7.47
CA ILE A 381 12.04 1.05 8.32
C ILE A 381 11.60 0.64 9.74
N THR A 382 10.47 1.13 10.25
CA THR A 382 9.97 0.82 11.61
C THR A 382 8.78 -0.15 11.64
N HIS A 383 8.23 -0.62 10.52
CA HIS A 383 7.02 -1.47 10.55
C HIS A 383 7.14 -2.73 11.44
N SER A 384 8.34 -3.29 11.60
CA SER A 384 8.60 -4.47 12.43
C SER A 384 8.94 -4.16 13.90
N THR A 385 9.06 -2.89 14.30
CA THR A 385 9.53 -2.53 15.65
C THR A 385 8.49 -2.62 16.75
N HIS A 386 7.20 -2.57 16.40
CA HIS A 386 6.11 -2.62 17.39
C HIS A 386 6.05 -3.91 18.21
N THR A 387 6.66 -5.01 17.72
CA THR A 387 6.68 -6.32 18.40
C THR A 387 7.87 -6.52 19.34
N GLN A 388 8.85 -5.61 19.31
CA GLN A 388 10.10 -5.73 20.06
C GLN A 388 10.12 -4.71 21.20
N GLU A 389 10.55 -5.13 22.39
CA GLU A 389 10.91 -4.16 23.43
C GLU A 389 12.20 -3.44 22.99
N PRO A 390 12.17 -2.12 22.80
CA PRO A 390 13.34 -1.39 22.35
C PRO A 390 14.41 -1.33 23.46
N GLU A 391 15.68 -1.39 23.07
CA GLU A 391 16.79 -1.01 23.95
C GLU A 391 16.64 0.45 24.41
N GLU A 392 17.29 0.84 25.51
CA GLU A 392 17.12 2.15 26.14
C GLU A 392 17.41 3.32 25.19
N ASP A 393 18.49 3.24 24.41
CA ASP A 393 18.85 4.23 23.39
C ASP A 393 17.79 4.33 22.29
N ALA A 394 17.32 3.18 21.78
CA ALA A 394 16.27 3.13 20.76
C ALA A 394 14.93 3.65 21.31
N ALA A 395 14.60 3.37 22.57
CA ALA A 395 13.41 3.88 23.23
C ALA A 395 13.44 5.41 23.34
N SER A 396 14.60 5.99 23.64
CA SER A 396 14.77 7.45 23.68
C SER A 396 14.52 8.10 22.29
N LEU A 397 15.02 7.47 21.22
CA LEU A 397 14.81 7.89 19.83
C LEU A 397 13.33 7.76 19.43
N TYR A 398 12.66 6.66 19.79
CA TYR A 398 11.25 6.49 19.48
C TYR A 398 10.34 7.43 20.27
N ARG A 399 10.66 7.75 21.53
CA ARG A 399 9.96 8.80 22.29
C ARG A 399 10.14 10.18 21.68
N HIS A 400 11.34 10.47 21.19
CA HIS A 400 11.63 11.72 20.48
C HIS A 400 10.79 11.84 19.20
N LEU A 401 10.80 10.79 18.37
CA LEU A 401 9.94 10.71 17.19
C LEU A 401 8.44 10.81 17.55
N ALA A 402 7.99 10.14 18.61
CA ALA A 402 6.60 10.22 19.06
C ALA A 402 6.17 11.65 19.45
N ALA A 403 7.07 12.45 20.03
CA ALA A 403 6.81 13.86 20.31
C ALA A 403 6.65 14.70 19.03
N VAL A 404 7.48 14.44 18.00
CA VAL A 404 7.34 15.08 16.69
C VAL A 404 6.05 14.66 16.01
N LEU A 405 5.69 13.37 16.06
CA LEU A 405 4.43 12.86 15.51
C LEU A 405 3.20 13.44 16.23
N ARG A 406 3.28 13.67 17.54
CA ARG A 406 2.25 14.39 18.29
C ARG A 406 2.06 15.80 17.74
N TYR A 407 3.15 16.51 17.44
CA TYR A 407 3.09 17.83 16.80
C TYR A 407 2.44 17.75 15.40
N CYS A 408 2.78 16.77 14.56
CA CYS A 408 2.12 16.55 13.27
C CYS A 408 0.60 16.39 13.37
N LEU A 409 0.09 15.82 14.47
CA LEU A 409 -1.35 15.66 14.70
C LEU A 409 -2.06 16.96 15.08
N MET A 410 -1.33 17.95 15.58
CA MET A 410 -1.86 19.21 16.10
C MET A 410 -1.73 20.38 15.12
N VAL A 411 -0.79 20.29 14.18
CA VAL A 411 -0.54 21.33 13.18
C VAL A 411 -1.58 21.34 12.06
N THR A 412 -1.76 22.51 11.44
CA THR A 412 -2.56 22.73 10.23
C THR A 412 -1.65 23.10 9.06
N CYS A 413 -1.91 22.53 7.90
CA CYS A 413 -1.26 22.90 6.63
C CYS A 413 -2.12 23.94 5.88
N GLU A 414 -1.54 24.57 4.86
CA GLU A 414 -2.27 25.52 3.98
C GLU A 414 -3.51 24.89 3.34
N GLU A 415 -3.42 23.61 2.97
CA GLU A 415 -4.52 22.83 2.41
C GLU A 415 -5.13 21.88 3.45
N GLU A 416 -6.46 21.80 3.48
CA GLU A 416 -7.19 20.88 4.37
C GLU A 416 -6.89 19.41 4.00
N GLU A 417 -6.79 19.09 2.71
CA GLU A 417 -6.40 17.75 2.25
C GLU A 417 -4.99 17.37 2.70
N ALA A 418 -4.03 18.28 2.60
CA ALA A 418 -2.66 18.07 3.06
C ALA A 418 -2.58 17.85 4.58
N THR A 419 -3.40 18.58 5.34
CA THR A 419 -3.52 18.40 6.80
C THR A 419 -4.03 16.99 7.14
N ASP A 420 -5.08 16.53 6.45
CA ASP A 420 -5.63 15.20 6.64
C ASP A 420 -4.63 14.09 6.26
N GLU A 421 -3.87 14.29 5.18
CA GLU A 421 -2.85 13.33 4.75
C GLU A 421 -1.66 13.26 5.71
N LEU A 422 -1.20 14.40 6.22
CA LEU A 422 -0.15 14.45 7.23
C LEU A 422 -0.59 13.74 8.52
N LYS A 423 -1.81 14.00 8.99
CA LYS A 423 -2.39 13.32 10.17
C LYS A 423 -2.54 11.83 9.97
N GLY A 424 -2.96 11.40 8.77
CA GLY A 424 -3.05 9.99 8.41
C GLY A 424 -1.68 9.29 8.46
N HIS A 425 -0.66 9.88 7.82
CA HIS A 425 0.69 9.32 7.84
C HIS A 425 1.32 9.33 9.24
N ALA A 426 1.06 10.36 10.04
CA ALA A 426 1.50 10.43 11.44
C ALA A 426 0.86 9.33 12.29
N ALA A 427 -0.45 9.07 12.13
CA ALA A 427 -1.13 7.99 12.83
C ALA A 427 -0.61 6.60 12.40
N ASN A 428 -0.33 6.39 11.11
CA ASN A 428 0.31 5.17 10.62
C ASN A 428 1.68 4.97 11.28
N MET A 429 2.48 6.03 11.38
CA MET A 429 3.77 5.98 12.05
C MET A 429 3.67 5.64 13.53
N LEU A 430 2.75 6.29 14.26
CA LEU A 430 2.53 6.00 15.68
C LEU A 430 2.13 4.53 15.91
N SER A 431 1.36 3.93 15.00
CA SER A 431 0.98 2.51 15.09
C SER A 431 2.15 1.53 14.89
N ALA A 432 3.27 1.99 14.31
CA ALA A 432 4.47 1.17 14.11
C ALA A 432 5.48 1.27 15.28
N LEU A 433 5.28 2.20 16.22
CA LEU A 433 6.17 2.40 17.37
C LEU A 433 5.82 1.45 18.54
N PRO A 434 6.80 1.09 19.39
CA PRO A 434 6.53 0.34 20.62
C PRO A 434 5.59 1.09 21.58
N LEU A 435 4.65 0.37 22.20
CA LEU A 435 3.64 0.95 23.09
C LEU A 435 4.25 1.69 24.30
N SER A 436 5.41 1.25 24.77
CA SER A 436 6.15 1.87 25.88
C SER A 436 6.70 3.27 25.58
N CYS A 437 6.69 3.69 24.32
CA CYS A 437 7.15 5.00 23.86
C CYS A 437 5.99 5.97 23.55
N LEU A 438 4.74 5.49 23.56
CA LEU A 438 3.55 6.29 23.28
C LEU A 438 3.05 7.06 24.51
N ASP A 439 3.69 6.87 25.66
CA ASP A 439 3.44 7.62 26.90
C ASP A 439 3.62 9.14 26.69
N VAL A 440 4.54 9.52 25.81
CA VAL A 440 4.80 10.91 25.41
C VAL A 440 3.57 11.60 24.80
N LEU A 441 2.61 10.85 24.24
CA LEU A 441 1.39 11.44 23.67
C LEU A 441 0.49 12.11 24.71
N VAL A 442 0.59 11.69 25.98
CA VAL A 442 -0.29 12.13 27.08
C VAL A 442 0.46 12.86 28.20
N SER A 443 1.79 12.81 28.22
CA SER A 443 2.65 13.41 29.27
C SER A 443 2.86 14.93 29.15
N VAL A 444 2.14 15.61 28.25
CA VAL A 444 2.25 17.06 28.05
C VAL A 444 1.56 17.82 29.19
N PRO A 445 2.12 18.94 29.67
CA PRO A 445 1.44 19.81 30.63
C PRO A 445 0.06 20.26 30.15
N LEU A 446 -0.86 20.46 31.09
CA LEU A 446 -2.22 20.92 30.78
C LEU A 446 -2.22 22.43 30.50
N GLY A 447 -2.79 22.82 29.36
CA GLY A 447 -3.17 24.21 29.08
C GLY A 447 -4.53 24.57 29.69
N PRO A 448 -4.90 25.86 29.73
CA PRO A 448 -6.19 26.31 30.27
C PRO A 448 -7.41 25.77 29.51
N ASP A 449 -7.26 25.54 28.20
CA ASP A 449 -8.33 25.01 27.32
C ASP A 449 -8.12 23.54 26.91
N SER A 450 -7.16 22.85 27.53
CA SER A 450 -6.84 21.47 27.19
C SER A 450 -7.93 20.49 27.63
N HIS A 451 -8.25 19.53 26.75
CA HIS A 451 -9.04 18.36 27.12
C HIS A 451 -8.26 17.52 28.12
N GLN A 452 -8.90 17.15 29.24
CA GLN A 452 -8.24 16.40 30.30
C GLN A 452 -9.08 15.25 30.85
N MET A 453 -8.39 14.23 31.36
CA MET A 453 -9.00 13.13 32.10
C MET A 453 -8.14 12.79 33.31
N ASN A 454 -8.67 13.03 34.53
CA ASN A 454 -7.95 12.86 35.80
C ASN A 454 -6.57 13.55 35.84
N GLY A 455 -6.43 14.74 35.25
CA GLY A 455 -5.18 15.49 35.22
C GLY A 455 -4.19 15.09 34.12
N VAL A 456 -4.59 14.19 33.20
CA VAL A 456 -3.78 13.82 32.03
C VAL A 456 -4.30 14.53 30.78
N ASN A 457 -3.40 15.04 29.94
CA ASN A 457 -3.73 15.72 28.69
C ASN A 457 -4.29 14.74 27.64
N MET A 458 -5.42 15.10 27.03
CA MET A 458 -6.14 14.31 26.03
C MET A 458 -6.26 15.02 24.68
N ASP A 459 -5.56 16.14 24.45
CA ASP A 459 -5.65 16.93 23.22
C ASP A 459 -5.21 16.13 21.98
N CYS A 460 -4.14 15.35 22.09
CA CYS A 460 -3.68 14.46 21.02
C CYS A 460 -4.73 13.38 20.70
N VAL A 461 -5.31 12.77 21.74
CA VAL A 461 -6.34 11.72 21.60
C VAL A 461 -7.62 12.31 20.99
N GLN A 462 -7.99 13.53 21.40
CA GLN A 462 -9.14 14.24 20.86
C GLN A 462 -8.93 14.57 19.37
N ASN A 463 -7.75 15.03 18.97
CA ASN A 463 -7.44 15.29 17.56
C ASN A 463 -7.51 14.02 16.71
N LEU A 464 -6.99 12.89 17.20
CA LEU A 464 -7.12 11.59 16.54
C LEU A 464 -8.59 11.15 16.41
N LEU A 465 -9.38 11.37 17.46
CA LEU A 465 -10.81 11.05 17.46
C LEU A 465 -11.58 11.89 16.43
N MET A 466 -11.33 13.20 16.39
CA MET A 466 -11.94 14.12 15.43
C MET A 466 -11.53 13.79 13.99
N TYR A 467 -10.25 13.45 13.77
CA TYR A 467 -9.77 12.97 12.47
C TYR A 467 -10.51 11.68 12.05
N MET A 468 -10.62 10.69 12.93
CA MET A 468 -11.36 9.46 12.66
C MET A 468 -12.84 9.74 12.35
N GLU A 469 -13.50 10.61 13.12
CA GLU A 469 -14.90 10.96 12.90
C GLU A 469 -15.14 11.62 11.54
N ARG A 470 -14.31 12.61 11.16
CA ARG A 470 -14.35 13.24 9.83
C ARG A 470 -14.14 12.22 8.71
N LYS A 471 -13.18 11.29 8.86
CA LYS A 471 -12.91 10.26 7.86
C LYS A 471 -14.06 9.25 7.74
N LEU A 472 -14.77 8.96 8.83
CA LEU A 472 -15.99 8.15 8.81
C LEU A 472 -17.17 8.85 8.09
N GLU A 473 -17.20 10.18 8.05
CA GLU A 473 -18.23 10.96 7.33
C GLU A 473 -18.01 11.00 5.82
N GLN A 474 -16.75 10.93 5.38
CA GLN A 474 -16.37 11.02 3.96
C GLN A 474 -16.71 9.76 3.12
N GLY A 475 -17.19 8.67 3.73
CA GLY A 475 -17.76 7.50 3.02
C GLY A 475 -16.75 6.45 2.50
N GLU A 476 -17.19 5.57 1.59
CA GLU A 476 -16.56 4.27 1.30
C GLU A 476 -15.15 4.30 0.67
N LYS A 477 -14.67 5.43 0.13
CA LYS A 477 -13.33 5.52 -0.49
C LYS A 477 -12.19 5.77 0.51
N VAL A 478 -12.49 5.92 1.81
CA VAL A 478 -11.52 6.31 2.86
C VAL A 478 -11.15 5.14 3.78
N LYS A 479 -11.63 3.92 3.50
CA LYS A 479 -11.51 2.73 4.36
C LYS A 479 -10.05 2.34 4.68
N GLU A 480 -9.13 2.44 3.72
CA GLU A 480 -7.70 2.10 3.93
C GLU A 480 -6.99 3.06 4.91
N ARG A 481 -7.49 4.29 5.08
CA ARG A 481 -6.88 5.30 5.98
C ARG A 481 -7.40 5.21 7.42
N LEU A 482 -8.42 4.39 7.70
CA LEU A 482 -9.04 4.26 9.03
C LEU A 482 -8.38 3.18 9.90
N THR A 483 -7.90 2.09 9.30
CA THR A 483 -7.32 0.94 10.00
C THR A 483 -6.21 1.35 10.98
N PRO A 484 -5.20 2.17 10.59
CA PRO A 484 -4.10 2.51 11.48
C PRO A 484 -4.54 3.38 12.66
N VAL A 485 -5.53 4.27 12.45
CA VAL A 485 -6.08 5.11 13.52
C VAL A 485 -6.89 4.27 14.51
N LEU A 486 -7.71 3.33 14.03
CA LEU A 486 -8.46 2.41 14.89
C LEU A 486 -7.52 1.56 15.74
N ASN A 487 -6.47 1.02 15.13
CA ASN A 487 -5.45 0.24 15.84
C ASN A 487 -4.71 1.08 16.87
N LEU A 488 -4.25 2.28 16.50
CA LEU A 488 -3.57 3.19 17.43
C LEU A 488 -4.46 3.53 18.64
N LEU A 489 -5.74 3.87 18.42
CA LEU A 489 -6.67 4.17 19.50
C LEU A 489 -6.94 2.93 20.38
N ALA A 490 -7.01 1.74 19.79
CA ALA A 490 -7.18 0.49 20.53
C ALA A 490 -5.95 0.19 21.40
N GLU A 491 -4.74 0.31 20.84
CA GLU A 491 -3.49 0.08 21.57
C GLU A 491 -3.25 1.12 22.67
N CYS A 492 -3.43 2.41 22.38
CA CYS A 492 -3.38 3.46 23.40
C CYS A 492 -4.40 3.23 24.53
N SER A 493 -5.56 2.63 24.22
CA SER A 493 -6.57 2.26 25.23
C SER A 493 -6.19 1.03 26.06
N ARG A 494 -5.32 0.14 25.55
CA ARG A 494 -4.76 -0.97 26.32
C ARG A 494 -3.69 -0.46 27.29
N GLY A 495 -2.77 0.37 26.78
CA GLY A 495 -1.64 0.91 27.54
C GLY A 495 -2.03 1.96 28.59
N HIS A 496 -2.94 2.88 28.26
CA HIS A 496 -3.29 4.03 29.13
C HIS A 496 -4.75 3.98 29.59
N ARG A 497 -4.95 3.86 30.91
CA ARG A 497 -6.28 3.75 31.54
C ARG A 497 -7.12 5.02 31.33
N GLU A 498 -6.50 6.17 31.41
CA GLU A 498 -7.10 7.49 31.30
C GLU A 498 -7.59 7.73 29.87
N THR A 499 -6.77 7.40 28.87
CA THR A 499 -7.12 7.40 27.44
C THR A 499 -8.33 6.51 27.16
N ARG A 500 -8.32 5.27 27.68
CA ARG A 500 -9.47 4.36 27.55
C ARG A 500 -10.75 4.94 28.17
N ARG A 501 -10.66 5.57 29.34
CA ARG A 501 -11.83 6.16 30.02
C ARG A 501 -12.36 7.36 29.24
N TYR A 502 -11.47 8.21 28.72
CA TYR A 502 -11.82 9.34 27.87
C TYR A 502 -12.52 8.88 26.59
N LEU A 503 -11.89 7.98 25.83
CA LEU A 503 -12.47 7.44 24.60
C LEU A 503 -13.79 6.68 24.85
N ARG A 504 -13.91 5.97 25.97
CA ARG A 504 -15.16 5.34 26.36
C ARG A 504 -16.27 6.37 26.57
N GLN A 505 -16.00 7.51 27.18
CA GLN A 505 -17.02 8.56 27.39
C GLN A 505 -17.46 9.20 26.07
N GLN A 506 -16.52 9.41 25.14
CA GLN A 506 -16.81 10.02 23.83
C GLN A 506 -17.50 9.05 22.86
N ILE A 507 -17.02 7.80 22.76
CA ILE A 507 -17.50 6.81 21.79
C ILE A 507 -18.69 6.02 22.33
N LEU A 508 -18.63 5.57 23.59
CA LEU A 508 -19.62 4.68 24.23
C LEU A 508 -20.20 5.32 25.51
N PRO A 509 -20.88 6.48 25.41
CA PRO A 509 -21.53 7.08 26.56
C PRO A 509 -22.54 6.11 27.19
N PRO A 510 -22.82 6.22 28.51
CA PRO A 510 -23.80 5.37 29.18
C PRO A 510 -25.13 5.36 28.42
N LEU A 511 -25.62 4.16 28.08
CA LEU A 511 -26.85 4.01 27.30
C LEU A 511 -28.02 4.56 28.09
N ARG A 512 -28.77 5.51 27.52
CA ARG A 512 -30.03 5.99 28.09
C ARG A 512 -31.23 5.42 27.35
N ASP A 513 -31.10 5.31 26.03
CA ASP A 513 -32.14 4.82 25.15
C ASP A 513 -31.65 3.60 24.37
N ALA A 514 -32.40 2.51 24.48
CA ALA A 514 -32.18 1.24 23.78
C ALA A 514 -33.32 0.92 22.80
N SER A 515 -34.14 1.91 22.42
CA SER A 515 -35.26 1.75 21.49
C SER A 515 -34.83 1.58 20.03
N THR A 516 -33.63 2.00 19.65
CA THR A 516 -33.12 1.89 18.27
C THR A 516 -31.97 0.90 18.18
N LYS A 517 -31.89 0.14 17.07
CA LYS A 517 -30.76 -0.76 16.80
C LYS A 517 -29.39 -0.06 16.92
N PRO A 518 -28.36 -0.71 17.49
CA PRO A 518 -27.03 -0.13 17.67
C PRO A 518 -26.37 0.40 16.38
N GLU A 519 -26.63 -0.19 15.22
CA GLU A 519 -26.10 0.25 13.93
C GLU A 519 -26.87 1.42 13.30
N LYS A 520 -28.09 1.73 13.78
CA LYS A 520 -28.93 2.80 13.25
C LYS A 520 -28.65 4.11 14.01
N GLY A 521 -28.24 5.14 13.28
CA GLY A 521 -28.00 6.49 13.81
C GLY A 521 -26.71 7.13 13.28
N ASN A 522 -26.50 8.38 13.70
CA ASN A 522 -25.40 9.23 13.25
C ASN A 522 -24.31 9.44 14.30
N THR A 523 -24.44 8.87 15.50
CA THR A 523 -23.38 8.97 16.52
C THR A 523 -22.17 8.14 16.11
N LEU A 524 -21.00 8.46 16.68
CA LEU A 524 -19.76 7.72 16.45
C LEU A 524 -19.89 6.23 16.79
N ARG A 525 -20.62 5.89 17.87
CA ARG A 525 -21.00 4.50 18.19
C ARG A 525 -21.68 3.82 17.02
N ASN A 526 -22.74 4.43 16.48
CA ASN A 526 -23.53 3.81 15.42
C ASN A 526 -22.71 3.58 14.15
N ARG A 527 -21.86 4.56 13.81
CA ARG A 527 -20.95 4.47 12.65
C ARG A 527 -19.94 3.34 12.82
N LEU A 528 -19.32 3.20 13.99
CA LEU A 528 -18.38 2.11 14.28
C LEU A 528 -19.07 0.73 14.32
N VAL A 529 -20.28 0.63 14.87
CA VAL A 529 -21.04 -0.62 14.86
C VAL A 529 -21.39 -1.05 13.42
N ARG A 530 -21.73 -0.10 12.53
CA ARG A 530 -21.92 -0.38 11.10
C ARG A 530 -20.65 -0.90 10.42
N LEU A 531 -19.47 -0.50 10.87
CA LEU A 531 -18.22 -1.02 10.32
C LEU A 531 -17.94 -2.47 10.72
N MET A 532 -18.52 -2.98 11.80
CA MET A 532 -18.32 -4.37 12.25
C MET A 532 -18.90 -5.39 11.26
N THR A 533 -19.82 -4.97 10.39
CA THR A 533 -20.45 -5.80 9.35
C THR A 533 -20.01 -5.41 7.93
N ASN A 534 -18.89 -4.68 7.79
CA ASN A 534 -18.32 -4.34 6.48
C ASN A 534 -17.76 -5.58 5.75
N LEU A 535 -17.66 -5.49 4.42
CA LEU A 535 -17.08 -6.54 3.57
C LEU A 535 -15.58 -6.68 3.80
N GLU A 536 -14.90 -5.58 4.10
CA GLU A 536 -13.46 -5.52 4.40
C GLU A 536 -13.15 -6.22 5.74
N THR A 537 -12.39 -7.31 5.69
CA THR A 537 -12.12 -8.15 6.87
C THR A 537 -11.24 -7.46 7.90
N GLU A 538 -10.25 -6.69 7.48
CA GLU A 538 -9.35 -6.00 8.40
C GLU A 538 -10.06 -4.87 9.13
N LEU A 539 -10.78 -4.02 8.39
CA LEU A 539 -11.50 -2.89 8.95
C LEU A 539 -12.58 -3.32 9.95
N LYS A 540 -13.35 -4.38 9.64
CA LYS A 540 -14.37 -4.91 10.57
C LYS A 540 -13.72 -5.39 11.87
N HIS A 541 -12.54 -6.02 11.80
CA HIS A 541 -11.83 -6.51 12.97
C HIS A 541 -11.29 -5.36 13.82
N CYS A 542 -10.69 -4.35 13.21
CA CYS A 542 -10.14 -3.19 13.94
C CYS A 542 -11.25 -2.36 14.63
N ALA A 543 -12.38 -2.13 13.95
CA ALA A 543 -13.52 -1.43 14.55
C ALA A 543 -14.13 -2.20 15.73
N ALA A 544 -14.32 -3.52 15.56
CA ALA A 544 -14.85 -4.37 16.61
C ALA A 544 -13.87 -4.47 17.79
N ASP A 545 -12.56 -4.54 17.52
CA ASP A 545 -11.53 -4.63 18.54
C ASP A 545 -11.42 -3.37 19.40
N LEU A 546 -11.44 -2.17 18.78
CA LEU A 546 -11.49 -0.90 19.51
C LEU A 546 -12.68 -0.88 20.49
N LEU A 547 -13.89 -1.21 20.01
CA LEU A 547 -15.08 -1.24 20.84
C LEU A 547 -14.99 -2.28 21.98
N PHE A 548 -14.36 -3.42 21.72
CA PHE A 548 -14.14 -4.47 22.71
C PHE A 548 -13.16 -4.03 23.81
N VAL A 549 -12.05 -3.37 23.46
CA VAL A 549 -11.08 -2.79 24.40
C VAL A 549 -11.73 -1.70 25.27
N LEU A 550 -12.53 -0.80 24.67
CA LEU A 550 -13.30 0.21 25.40
C LEU A 550 -14.33 -0.39 26.36
N CYS A 551 -14.75 -1.63 26.11
CA CYS A 551 -15.61 -2.42 27.00
C CYS A 551 -14.84 -3.20 28.08
N LYS A 552 -13.52 -2.97 28.24
CA LYS A 552 -12.62 -3.73 29.12
C LYS A 552 -12.58 -5.23 28.75
N GLU A 553 -12.67 -5.54 27.46
CA GLU A 553 -12.65 -6.91 26.93
C GLU A 553 -13.73 -7.82 27.55
N ASN A 554 -14.84 -7.21 27.97
CA ASN A 554 -15.95 -7.91 28.61
C ASN A 554 -17.07 -8.19 27.59
N VAL A 555 -17.34 -9.48 27.34
CA VAL A 555 -18.36 -9.93 26.36
C VAL A 555 -19.75 -9.34 26.65
N ARG A 556 -20.20 -9.36 27.92
CA ARG A 556 -21.54 -8.85 28.29
C ARG A 556 -21.66 -7.36 28.01
N ARG A 557 -20.65 -6.58 28.42
CA ARG A 557 -20.63 -5.14 28.17
C ARG A 557 -20.54 -4.84 26.68
N PHE A 558 -19.74 -5.59 25.94
CA PHE A 558 -19.61 -5.44 24.50
C PHE A 558 -20.95 -5.66 23.78
N VAL A 559 -21.61 -6.80 24.03
CA VAL A 559 -22.92 -7.13 23.47
C VAL A 559 -23.97 -6.08 23.81
N LYS A 560 -23.96 -5.51 25.03
CA LYS A 560 -24.87 -4.43 25.41
C LYS A 560 -24.79 -3.22 24.47
N TYR A 561 -23.60 -2.82 24.04
CA TYR A 561 -23.42 -1.61 23.23
C TYR A 561 -23.54 -1.85 21.73
N THR A 562 -23.23 -3.06 21.26
CA THR A 562 -23.15 -3.39 19.82
C THR A 562 -24.28 -4.29 19.31
N GLY A 563 -24.97 -5.02 20.20
CA GLY A 563 -25.84 -6.14 19.85
C GLY A 563 -25.04 -7.40 19.50
N TYR A 564 -25.56 -8.58 19.86
CA TYR A 564 -24.86 -9.85 19.61
C TYR A 564 -24.74 -10.16 18.11
N GLY A 565 -25.72 -9.78 17.28
CA GLY A 565 -25.63 -9.98 15.83
C GLY A 565 -24.40 -9.32 15.20
N ASN A 566 -24.11 -8.07 15.57
CA ASN A 566 -22.93 -7.35 15.09
C ASN A 566 -21.64 -7.88 15.77
N ALA A 567 -21.70 -8.24 17.05
CA ALA A 567 -20.56 -8.74 17.83
C ALA A 567 -20.12 -10.17 17.47
N ALA A 568 -21.03 -10.99 16.94
CA ALA A 568 -20.81 -12.42 16.73
C ALA A 568 -19.56 -12.71 15.90
N GLY A 569 -19.26 -11.90 14.88
CA GLY A 569 -18.07 -12.07 14.06
C GLY A 569 -16.76 -12.01 14.85
N LEU A 570 -16.60 -11.01 15.73
CA LEU A 570 -15.41 -10.89 16.60
C LEU A 570 -15.40 -11.95 17.71
N LEU A 571 -16.56 -12.25 18.30
CA LEU A 571 -16.67 -13.26 19.35
C LEU A 571 -16.32 -14.65 18.79
N ALA A 572 -16.70 -14.95 17.54
CA ALA A 572 -16.35 -16.17 16.84
C ALA A 572 -14.84 -16.30 16.64
N THR A 573 -14.19 -15.27 16.09
CA THR A 573 -12.74 -15.31 15.82
C THR A 573 -11.91 -15.40 17.10
N ARG A 574 -12.42 -14.89 18.24
CA ARG A 574 -11.77 -15.01 19.55
C ARG A 574 -12.17 -16.24 20.36
N GLY A 575 -13.04 -17.11 19.84
CA GLY A 575 -13.51 -18.30 20.55
C GLY A 575 -14.40 -18.00 21.76
N LEU A 576 -15.06 -16.84 21.80
CA LEU A 576 -15.85 -16.32 22.92
C LEU A 576 -17.37 -16.54 22.78
N LEU A 577 -17.82 -17.27 21.75
CA LEU A 577 -19.26 -17.51 21.48
C LEU A 577 -19.96 -18.32 22.58
N GLY A 578 -19.26 -19.25 23.22
CA GLY A 578 -19.86 -20.20 24.17
C GLY A 578 -20.00 -19.70 25.60
N GLY A 579 -19.73 -18.41 25.88
CA GLY A 579 -19.74 -17.88 27.25
C GLY A 579 -18.69 -18.51 28.18
N GLN A 580 -17.80 -19.36 27.66
CA GLN A 580 -16.68 -19.90 28.41
C GLN A 580 -15.80 -18.75 28.87
N ARG A 581 -15.50 -18.73 30.17
CA ARG A 581 -14.43 -17.91 30.72
C ARG A 581 -13.12 -18.43 30.12
N SER A 582 -12.55 -17.72 29.16
CA SER A 582 -11.22 -18.03 28.66
C SER A 582 -10.24 -18.03 29.83
N GLN A 583 -9.74 -19.21 30.20
CA GLN A 583 -8.57 -19.35 31.08
C GLN A 583 -7.24 -19.14 30.33
N ALA A 584 -7.24 -18.89 29.01
CA ALA A 584 -6.00 -19.00 28.22
C ALA A 584 -5.83 -18.04 27.03
N THR A 585 -6.49 -16.88 26.97
CA THR A 585 -6.15 -15.82 25.99
C THR A 585 -6.16 -14.44 26.63
N SER A 586 -5.47 -14.32 27.78
CA SER A 586 -5.17 -12.99 28.31
C SER A 586 -4.09 -12.37 27.43
N SER A 587 -4.49 -11.39 26.61
CA SER A 587 -3.62 -10.22 26.45
C SER A 587 -3.23 -9.79 27.88
N GLY A 588 -1.96 -9.53 28.16
CA GLY A 588 -1.44 -9.30 29.53
C GLY A 588 -2.05 -8.11 30.31
N THR A 589 -3.13 -7.52 29.80
CA THR A 589 -3.78 -6.30 30.29
C THR A 589 -4.78 -6.63 31.41
N ARG A 590 -4.40 -6.39 32.68
CA ARG A 590 -5.32 -6.50 33.83
C ARG A 590 -6.26 -5.30 33.88
N TYR A 591 -7.55 -5.53 33.63
CA TYR A 591 -8.59 -4.52 33.79
C TYR A 591 -9.15 -4.48 35.22
N SER A 592 -9.38 -3.27 35.77
CA SER A 592 -10.06 -3.09 37.07
C SER A 592 -11.55 -3.47 36.97
N SER A 593 -12.01 -4.25 37.95
CA SER A 593 -13.36 -4.84 38.03
C SER A 593 -14.48 -3.81 38.24
N ASP A 594 -14.17 -2.62 38.76
CA ASP A 594 -15.20 -1.66 39.18
C ASP A 594 -15.57 -0.67 38.07
N SER A 595 -16.75 -0.86 37.50
CA SER A 595 -17.65 0.23 37.09
C SER A 595 -18.91 -0.44 36.56
N ASP A 596 -19.99 -0.35 37.33
CA ASP A 596 -21.33 -0.50 36.77
C ASP A 596 -21.51 0.60 35.72
N SER A 597 -22.06 0.24 34.58
CA SER A 597 -22.29 1.14 33.44
C SER A 597 -23.76 1.23 33.07
N ASP A 598 -24.61 0.58 33.86
CA ASP A 598 -26.05 0.57 33.68
C ASP A 598 -26.58 1.89 34.28
N THR A 599 -27.23 2.69 33.43
CA THR A 599 -27.98 3.87 33.86
C THR A 599 -29.31 3.43 34.47
N ASP A 600 -29.94 4.29 35.26
CA ASP A 600 -31.23 3.96 35.86
C ASP A 600 -32.32 3.79 34.80
N GLU A 601 -32.23 4.50 33.67
CA GLU A 601 -33.09 4.32 32.51
C GLU A 601 -32.87 2.96 31.84
N TYR A 602 -31.60 2.54 31.65
CA TYR A 602 -31.29 1.24 31.05
C TYR A 602 -31.71 0.08 31.94
N ARG A 603 -31.59 0.20 33.27
CA ARG A 603 -32.01 -0.85 34.22
C ARG A 603 -33.49 -1.17 34.11
N GLN A 604 -34.34 -0.19 33.81
CA GLN A 604 -35.79 -0.39 33.65
C GLN A 604 -36.15 -1.18 32.39
N VAL A 605 -35.34 -1.05 31.33
CA VAL A 605 -35.60 -1.69 30.03
C VAL A 605 -34.74 -2.94 29.79
N LYS A 606 -33.75 -3.21 30.65
CA LYS A 606 -32.75 -4.27 30.49
C LYS A 606 -33.36 -5.64 30.19
N ASP A 607 -34.45 -5.98 30.88
CA ASP A 607 -35.12 -7.28 30.73
C ASP A 607 -35.90 -7.40 29.41
N ARG A 608 -36.17 -6.27 28.75
CA ARG A 608 -36.91 -6.18 27.47
C ARG A 608 -35.99 -6.01 26.25
N VAL A 609 -34.68 -5.85 26.45
CA VAL A 609 -33.72 -5.71 25.35
C VAL A 609 -33.42 -7.09 24.78
N ASN A 610 -33.69 -7.29 23.48
CA ASN A 610 -33.28 -8.50 22.79
C ASN A 610 -31.73 -8.51 22.64
N PRO A 611 -31.02 -9.51 23.19
CA PRO A 611 -29.55 -9.55 23.12
C PRO A 611 -28.99 -9.63 21.70
N VAL A 612 -29.75 -10.19 20.75
CA VAL A 612 -29.36 -10.34 19.34
C VAL A 612 -29.37 -9.00 18.63
N THR A 613 -30.49 -8.29 18.72
CA THR A 613 -30.71 -7.01 18.01
C THR A 613 -30.19 -5.81 18.79
N GLY A 614 -29.97 -5.94 20.10
CA GLY A 614 -29.52 -4.86 20.98
C GLY A 614 -30.56 -3.74 21.13
N GLN A 615 -31.83 -4.02 20.80
CA GLN A 615 -32.95 -3.09 20.83
C GLN A 615 -34.06 -3.65 21.74
N VAL A 616 -34.82 -2.76 22.39
CA VAL A 616 -36.10 -3.10 23.02
C VAL A 616 -37.10 -3.42 21.92
N GLU A 617 -37.53 -4.67 21.85
CA GLU A 617 -38.58 -5.10 20.93
C GLU A 617 -39.94 -4.81 21.56
N ASP A 618 -40.87 -4.37 20.71
CA ASP A 618 -42.28 -4.29 21.12
C ASP A 618 -42.76 -5.72 21.40
N GLU A 619 -43.55 -5.89 22.47
CA GLU A 619 -44.15 -7.19 22.78
C GLU A 619 -44.97 -7.62 21.56
N GLN A 620 -44.55 -8.70 20.91
CA GLN A 620 -45.33 -9.27 19.82
C GLN A 620 -46.68 -9.73 20.42
N PRO A 621 -47.80 -9.44 19.76
CA PRO A 621 -49.09 -9.99 20.19
C PRO A 621 -48.97 -11.50 20.25
N ASP A 622 -49.58 -12.12 21.26
CA ASP A 622 -49.52 -13.57 21.41
C ASP A 622 -50.09 -14.20 20.14
N PRO A 623 -49.32 -15.04 19.40
CA PRO A 623 -49.81 -15.67 18.18
C PRO A 623 -51.05 -16.55 18.40
N MET A 624 -51.35 -16.90 19.65
CA MET A 624 -52.54 -17.65 20.08
C MET A 624 -53.68 -16.75 20.56
N GLU A 625 -53.50 -15.42 20.56
CA GLU A 625 -54.51 -14.44 20.95
C GLU A 625 -55.65 -14.41 19.93
N GLY A 626 -56.86 -14.78 20.36
CA GLY A 626 -58.04 -14.87 19.50
C GLY A 626 -58.34 -16.26 18.92
N MET A 627 -57.50 -17.27 19.19
CA MET A 627 -57.79 -18.67 18.89
C MET A 627 -58.62 -19.31 20.02
N THR A 628 -59.58 -20.15 19.65
CA THR A 628 -60.29 -21.03 20.59
C THR A 628 -59.36 -22.15 21.09
N GLU A 629 -59.63 -22.74 22.27
CA GLU A 629 -58.78 -23.82 22.80
C GLU A 629 -58.66 -25.00 21.83
N ASP A 630 -59.74 -25.34 21.10
CA ASP A 630 -59.72 -26.39 20.07
C ASP A 630 -58.75 -26.05 18.91
N GLU A 631 -58.75 -24.79 18.44
CA GLU A 631 -57.83 -24.32 17.40
C GLU A 631 -56.37 -24.30 17.88
N LYS A 632 -56.16 -23.99 19.17
CA LYS A 632 -54.82 -24.05 19.78
C LYS A 632 -54.30 -25.48 19.84
N GLU A 633 -55.15 -26.45 20.18
CA GLU A 633 -54.79 -27.87 20.20
C GLU A 633 -54.47 -28.38 18.78
N GLU A 634 -55.27 -28.01 17.77
CA GLU A 634 -55.02 -28.37 16.38
C GLU A 634 -53.69 -27.81 15.84
N GLU A 635 -53.40 -26.54 16.10
CA GLU A 635 -52.13 -25.92 15.68
C GLU A 635 -50.94 -26.51 16.47
N ALA A 636 -51.12 -26.86 17.75
CA ALA A 636 -50.10 -27.57 18.52
C ALA A 636 -49.80 -28.97 17.92
N HIS A 637 -50.84 -29.74 17.56
CA HIS A 637 -50.69 -31.02 16.86
C HIS A 637 -49.99 -30.85 15.51
N ARG A 638 -50.33 -29.78 14.78
CA ARG A 638 -49.68 -29.44 13.52
C ARG A 638 -48.20 -29.11 13.72
N LEU A 639 -47.85 -28.28 14.69
CA LEU A 639 -46.46 -27.92 15.02
C LEU A 639 -45.63 -29.14 15.43
N ILE A 640 -46.19 -30.04 16.26
CA ILE A 640 -45.55 -31.30 16.64
C ILE A 640 -45.30 -32.18 15.41
N SER A 641 -46.28 -32.27 14.50
CA SER A 641 -46.15 -33.00 13.24
C SER A 641 -45.05 -32.42 12.35
N LEU A 642 -44.99 -31.09 12.22
CA LEU A 642 -43.92 -30.39 11.51
C LEU A 642 -42.54 -30.62 12.16
N PHE A 643 -42.44 -30.53 13.48
CA PHE A 643 -41.19 -30.77 14.20
C PHE A 643 -40.70 -32.20 14.02
N ASN A 644 -41.60 -33.19 14.14
CA ASN A 644 -41.30 -34.59 13.90
C ASN A 644 -40.87 -34.84 12.45
N LYS A 645 -41.46 -34.15 11.48
CA LYS A 645 -41.06 -34.25 10.07
C LYS A 645 -39.66 -33.68 9.84
N LEU A 646 -39.38 -32.50 10.38
CA LEU A 646 -38.05 -31.86 10.30
C LEU A 646 -36.96 -32.67 11.01
N SER A 647 -37.30 -33.32 12.12
CA SER A 647 -36.39 -34.22 12.83
C SER A 647 -36.13 -35.52 12.05
N LYS A 648 -37.16 -36.12 11.44
CA LYS A 648 -37.02 -37.30 10.57
C LYS A 648 -36.21 -37.03 9.30
N ASP A 649 -36.34 -35.81 8.75
CA ASP A 649 -35.59 -35.37 7.57
C ASP A 649 -34.16 -34.91 7.91
N ASN A 650 -33.70 -35.09 9.16
CA ASN A 650 -32.40 -34.66 9.70
C ASN A 650 -32.11 -33.15 9.52
N VAL A 651 -33.15 -32.32 9.37
CA VAL A 651 -33.02 -30.86 9.27
C VAL A 651 -32.77 -30.25 10.66
N ILE A 652 -33.33 -30.85 11.71
CA ILE A 652 -33.17 -30.41 13.11
C ILE A 652 -32.83 -31.63 13.97
N GLN A 653 -31.72 -31.56 14.71
CA GLN A 653 -31.34 -32.59 15.68
C GLN A 653 -31.50 -32.05 17.11
N PRO A 654 -32.39 -32.63 17.94
CA PRO A 654 -32.49 -32.24 19.34
C PRO A 654 -31.22 -32.66 20.08
N MET A 655 -30.60 -31.72 20.80
CA MET A 655 -29.38 -31.91 21.58
C MET A 655 -29.66 -31.59 23.05
N GLY A 656 -29.05 -32.32 23.98
CA GLY A 656 -29.03 -32.00 25.40
C GLY A 656 -27.60 -31.90 25.93
N LEU A 657 -27.46 -31.41 27.16
CA LEU A 657 -26.17 -31.35 27.85
C LEU A 657 -25.97 -32.63 28.65
N ASN A 658 -24.85 -33.32 28.44
CA ASN A 658 -24.47 -34.41 29.32
C ASN A 658 -23.93 -33.90 30.67
N GLN A 659 -23.69 -34.80 31.62
CA GLN A 659 -23.16 -34.48 32.96
C GLN A 659 -21.79 -33.76 32.92
N ALA A 660 -21.05 -33.86 31.80
CA ALA A 660 -19.79 -33.15 31.56
C ALA A 660 -19.97 -31.77 30.91
N GLY A 661 -21.21 -31.31 30.70
CA GLY A 661 -21.53 -30.01 30.09
C GLY A 661 -21.31 -29.96 28.57
N ARG A 662 -21.20 -31.10 27.90
CA ARG A 662 -21.04 -31.21 26.44
C ARG A 662 -22.38 -31.47 25.76
N LEU A 663 -22.61 -30.81 24.62
CA LEU A 663 -23.80 -31.02 23.79
C LEU A 663 -23.75 -32.39 23.11
N VAL A 664 -24.72 -33.25 23.39
CA VAL A 664 -24.90 -34.58 22.81
C VAL A 664 -26.35 -34.73 22.29
N PRO A 665 -26.61 -35.56 21.26
CA PRO A 665 -27.95 -35.84 20.81
C PRO A 665 -28.87 -36.31 21.96
N LEU A 666 -30.10 -35.82 21.95
CA LEU A 666 -31.06 -36.08 23.03
C LEU A 666 -31.48 -37.57 23.10
N SER A 667 -31.30 -38.31 22.00
CA SER A 667 -31.41 -39.77 21.98
C SER A 667 -30.37 -40.45 22.86
N GLU A 668 -29.10 -40.00 22.79
CA GLU A 668 -28.00 -40.57 23.58
C GLU A 668 -28.18 -40.32 25.09
N LEU A 669 -28.86 -39.24 25.48
CA LEU A 669 -29.22 -38.97 26.87
C LEU A 669 -30.36 -39.85 27.38
N ARG A 670 -31.24 -40.31 26.48
CA ARG A 670 -32.39 -41.16 26.82
C ARG A 670 -31.96 -42.60 27.06
N ASP A 671 -31.00 -43.08 26.27
CA ASP A 671 -30.46 -44.43 26.37
C ASP A 671 -29.68 -44.62 27.69
N LEU A 672 -28.92 -43.60 28.14
CA LEU A 672 -28.24 -43.62 29.44
C LEU A 672 -29.21 -43.70 30.64
N SER A 673 -30.39 -43.05 30.54
CA SER A 673 -31.41 -43.11 31.60
C SER A 673 -32.16 -44.44 31.68
N MET A 674 -32.04 -45.29 30.65
CA MET A 674 -32.61 -46.64 30.63
C MET A 674 -31.63 -47.67 31.22
N GLU A 675 -30.32 -47.54 30.95
CA GLU A 675 -29.27 -48.37 31.57
C GLU A 675 -29.17 -48.18 33.10
N GLU A 676 -29.43 -46.97 33.61
CA GLU A 676 -29.51 -46.71 35.07
C GLU A 676 -30.71 -47.40 35.75
N ARG A 677 -31.80 -47.70 35.01
CA ARG A 677 -32.95 -48.42 35.58
C ARG A 677 -32.77 -49.94 35.56
N GLU A 678 -32.09 -50.49 34.57
CA GLU A 678 -31.82 -51.93 34.50
C GLU A 678 -30.79 -52.38 35.55
N SER A 679 -29.92 -51.47 36.02
CA SER A 679 -28.94 -51.76 37.07
C SER A 679 -29.49 -51.67 38.50
N GLU A 680 -30.63 -51.01 38.72
CA GLU A 680 -31.33 -51.01 40.01
C GLU A 680 -32.16 -52.30 40.24
N GLU A 681 -32.59 -53.00 39.18
CA GLU A 681 -33.38 -54.23 39.29
C GLU A 681 -32.54 -55.50 39.58
N GLU A 682 -31.23 -55.49 39.34
CA GLU A 682 -30.35 -56.65 39.63
C GLU A 682 -29.84 -56.71 41.08
N HIS A 683 -30.08 -55.68 41.91
CA HIS A 683 -29.47 -55.57 43.24
C HIS A 683 -30.35 -56.07 44.41
N ASP A 684 -31.58 -56.53 44.15
CA ASP A 684 -32.58 -56.88 45.19
C ASP A 684 -32.68 -58.38 45.57
N ASP A 685 -31.90 -59.28 44.96
CA ASP A 685 -32.08 -60.75 45.14
C ASP A 685 -31.03 -61.47 46.02
N LEU A 686 -30.18 -60.77 46.79
CA LEU A 686 -29.17 -61.43 47.65
C LEU A 686 -29.07 -60.83 49.06
N GLU A 687 -30.12 -60.97 49.88
CA GLU A 687 -29.97 -60.94 51.35
C GLU A 687 -31.16 -61.62 52.06
N ASN A 688 -31.09 -62.95 52.24
CA ASN A 688 -31.79 -63.67 53.32
C ASN A 688 -31.38 -65.16 53.35
N VAL A 689 -30.30 -65.50 54.05
CA VAL A 689 -30.19 -66.75 54.83
C VAL A 689 -29.23 -66.50 56.00
N GLU A 690 -29.71 -66.81 57.21
CA GLU A 690 -29.05 -66.72 58.53
C GLU A 690 -27.65 -67.36 58.64
#